data_AF-A0A0F0IHB7-F1
#
_entry.id   AF-A0A0F0IHB7-F1
#
_cell.length_a   1.000
_cell.length_b   1.000
_cell.length_c   1.000
_cell.angle_alpha   90.00
_cell.angle_beta   90.00
_cell.angle_gamma   90.00
#
_symmetry.space_group_name_H-M   'P 1'
#
loop_
_entity.id
_entity.type
_entity.pdbx_description
1 polymer ?
#
loop_
_entity_poly.entity_id
_entity_poly.type
_entity_poly.pdbx_seq_one_letter_code
_entity_poly.pdbx_strand_id
1 'polypeptide(L)'
;MRITLGGLMDAEKAAVRGMDYLPTSSASTDSPEEVYKSLSYEGANISVSEETENLPDWLEYLETDIVLISGSLFSLWENIMPRPTSRPDLYPPVLTIEHSVPDKVTPGYIFVGPYEAANSGPYIYDNEGNLVWSGWGSSGPGNAHGMHVCKYKGEDHLCFFQGVQQNGYCRGHGVIMDNQYRTVKTVVPGGGMASSDMHEFLPINDGKTALLTVYQQRQFDMSLWNVKTGMGWLMESIFQEVDVETNEVLFEWKSLDHVDPTVSYTYPGHTDTSGTGLDPRSPWDYFHINSIDKNQDGDYLISSRHTSAIYKISGQNGSVIWQLHGANPSFTNINFSFSQQHDARFLNENGTHTLLSLYNNGFNGFNKTHEYSSGMLILIDHVAKTATQLREYAPLNNDMISSSQGNMQVLPNHNVFIGWGNNAYISEHDQNGNLLLWGYIDKDRIMNYRAQKFQWDGMPTDVPALWTYSRSTEPFSSLTLYVSWNGATRVRYWRFYGAMNMTGPYALLNQVTKKGFETSYTFPHYYPWTYAEAVDLEGKVLGKSRHKFTFTPSRELQQYCANDMCENAQAYGLPGEEGASAFIPPLGLTTVPWVDPENPEAHYDWGESSEPASQPLDEAKETLKIAYDRGWFVPVLAVGVAAIGVYMVVRKCRLQRPHAYPVKERRSLEPFDDAIDERKQPDEMSDMPWWHWRRWTGASDGPHYFPLREPGSSRNEDES
;
A
#
# COMPACT_ATOMS: atom_id res chain seq x y z
N MET A 1 6.86 -38.11 -41.47
CA MET A 1 6.14 -39.21 -40.79
C MET A 1 5.01 -38.56 -40.00
N ARG A 2 3.75 -38.79 -40.36
CA ARG A 2 2.53 -38.21 -39.72
C ARG A 2 2.20 -38.96 -38.42
N ILE A 3 1.93 -38.26 -37.31
CA ILE A 3 0.94 -38.59 -36.23
C ILE A 3 0.69 -37.26 -35.46
N THR A 4 -0.39 -36.48 -35.67
CA THR A 4 -1.75 -36.47 -35.04
C THR A 4 -1.81 -36.33 -33.50
N LEU A 5 -2.35 -35.17 -33.05
CA LEU A 5 -2.80 -34.82 -31.70
C LEU A 5 -4.22 -35.37 -31.43
N GLY A 6 -4.50 -35.76 -30.18
CA GLY A 6 -5.85 -36.06 -29.72
C GLY A 6 -5.95 -36.29 -28.20
N GLY A 7 -6.54 -35.30 -27.51
CA GLY A 7 -7.57 -35.44 -26.47
C GLY A 7 -7.24 -36.10 -25.11
N LEU A 8 -7.39 -35.33 -24.04
CA LEU A 8 -7.83 -35.84 -22.74
C LEU A 8 -8.65 -34.75 -22.00
N MET A 9 -9.98 -34.95 -22.04
CA MET A 9 -10.96 -34.45 -21.08
C MET A 9 -11.50 -35.66 -20.31
N ASP A 10 -11.88 -35.40 -19.06
CA ASP A 10 -12.83 -36.13 -18.21
C ASP A 10 -12.44 -37.49 -17.59
N ALA A 11 -12.15 -37.44 -16.28
CA ALA A 11 -12.55 -38.48 -15.34
C ALA A 11 -12.64 -37.95 -13.90
N GLU A 12 -13.72 -37.22 -13.58
CA GLU A 12 -14.20 -37.06 -12.20
C GLU A 12 -15.69 -37.42 -12.12
N LYS A 13 -15.98 -38.57 -11.50
CA LYS A 13 -17.15 -38.90 -10.65
C LYS A 13 -17.40 -40.41 -10.65
N ALA A 14 -17.29 -41.03 -9.46
CA ALA A 14 -18.37 -41.81 -8.83
C ALA A 14 -17.83 -42.64 -7.65
N ALA A 15 -18.27 -42.34 -6.43
CA ALA A 15 -18.43 -43.35 -5.37
C ALA A 15 -19.34 -42.84 -4.24
N VAL A 16 -20.64 -43.14 -4.32
CA VAL A 16 -21.52 -43.26 -3.13
C VAL A 16 -22.52 -44.40 -3.38
N ARG A 17 -22.43 -45.47 -2.59
CA ARG A 17 -23.52 -46.21 -1.89
C ARG A 17 -23.11 -47.65 -1.55
N GLY A 18 -23.30 -48.03 -0.28
CA GLY A 18 -23.35 -49.43 0.16
C GLY A 18 -23.03 -49.64 1.65
N MET A 19 -24.02 -49.44 2.52
CA MET A 19 -24.14 -49.99 3.90
C MET A 19 -24.03 -51.55 3.86
N ASP A 20 -23.64 -52.33 4.87
CA ASP A 20 -23.99 -52.32 6.30
C ASP A 20 -23.32 -53.52 7.09
N TYR A 21 -23.28 -53.44 8.43
CA TYR A 21 -23.10 -54.48 9.51
C TYR A 21 -21.73 -55.11 9.93
N LEU A 22 -21.15 -54.54 11.02
CA LEU A 22 -20.62 -55.07 12.34
C LEU A 22 -20.45 -56.60 12.64
N PRO A 23 -19.78 -57.05 13.76
CA PRO A 23 -18.72 -56.47 14.64
C PRO A 23 -17.62 -57.50 15.13
N THR A 24 -16.68 -57.01 15.97
CA THR A 24 -15.98 -57.65 17.13
C THR A 24 -14.46 -57.95 17.13
N SER A 25 -13.83 -57.38 18.18
CA SER A 25 -12.83 -57.90 19.14
C SER A 25 -11.33 -58.03 18.83
N SER A 26 -10.58 -57.36 19.73
CA SER A 26 -9.42 -57.81 20.52
C SER A 26 -8.00 -57.79 19.96
N ALA A 27 -7.20 -56.93 20.61
CA ALA A 27 -5.94 -57.23 21.31
C ALA A 27 -4.62 -57.46 20.54
N SER A 28 -3.68 -56.56 20.88
CA SER A 28 -2.29 -56.79 21.32
C SER A 28 -1.19 -57.23 20.35
N THR A 29 -0.13 -56.41 20.41
CA THR A 29 1.32 -56.73 20.54
C THR A 29 2.16 -57.08 19.30
N ASP A 30 3.31 -56.38 19.30
CA ASP A 30 4.65 -56.74 18.82
C ASP A 30 5.07 -56.46 17.36
N SER A 31 5.99 -55.49 17.28
CA SER A 31 7.08 -55.35 16.30
C SER A 31 8.00 -56.58 16.29
N PRO A 32 8.71 -56.81 15.17
CA PRO A 32 10.16 -56.62 15.21
C PRO A 32 10.80 -56.00 13.95
N GLU A 33 12.01 -55.47 14.18
CA GLU A 33 12.99 -54.91 13.23
C GLU A 33 13.56 -55.94 12.23
N GLU A 34 13.97 -55.46 11.03
CA GLU A 34 15.31 -55.59 10.40
C GLU A 34 15.23 -55.09 8.93
N VAL A 35 15.86 -53.98 8.51
CA VAL A 35 17.28 -53.72 8.11
C VAL A 35 17.58 -53.92 6.60
N TYR A 36 18.36 -52.95 6.07
CA TYR A 36 19.01 -52.78 4.73
C TYR A 36 18.22 -51.98 3.66
N LYS A 37 18.78 -51.01 2.91
CA LYS A 37 20.17 -50.58 2.66
C LYS A 37 20.19 -49.17 2.02
N SER A 38 21.19 -48.38 2.38
CA SER A 38 21.59 -47.08 1.80
C SER A 38 22.16 -47.19 0.39
N LEU A 39 21.95 -46.17 -0.45
CA LEU A 39 22.77 -45.88 -1.63
C LEU A 39 22.96 -44.36 -1.80
N SER A 40 24.20 -43.91 -1.60
CA SER A 40 24.78 -42.63 -1.98
C SER A 40 25.40 -42.73 -3.38
N TYR A 41 25.45 -41.64 -4.15
CA TYR A 41 26.33 -41.52 -5.31
C TYR A 41 26.91 -40.10 -5.43
N GLU A 42 28.24 -40.02 -5.45
CA GLU A 42 29.05 -38.85 -5.80
C GLU A 42 29.33 -38.81 -7.32
N GLY A 43 29.42 -37.59 -7.86
CA GLY A 43 30.50 -37.12 -8.73
C GLY A 43 30.70 -37.75 -10.11
N ALA A 44 30.30 -37.03 -11.17
CA ALA A 44 30.99 -37.07 -12.46
C ALA A 44 30.90 -35.69 -13.15
N ASN A 45 32.06 -35.04 -13.29
CA ASN A 45 32.28 -33.89 -14.16
C ASN A 45 32.22 -34.31 -15.63
N ILE A 46 31.48 -33.57 -16.46
CA ILE A 46 31.66 -33.56 -17.91
C ILE A 46 31.73 -32.11 -18.38
N SER A 47 32.89 -31.76 -18.93
CA SER A 47 33.18 -30.55 -19.67
C SER A 47 32.49 -30.55 -21.04
N VAL A 48 31.90 -29.43 -21.47
CA VAL A 48 31.45 -29.23 -22.84
C VAL A 48 32.19 -28.03 -23.43
N SER A 49 32.87 -28.30 -24.54
CA SER A 49 33.63 -27.40 -25.40
C SER A 49 32.73 -26.47 -26.21
N GLU A 50 33.23 -25.27 -26.52
CA GLU A 50 32.72 -24.39 -27.58
C GLU A 50 32.74 -25.09 -28.93
N GLU A 51 31.60 -25.10 -29.62
CA GLU A 51 31.54 -25.06 -31.07
C GLU A 51 30.22 -24.38 -31.48
N THR A 52 30.35 -23.14 -31.95
CA THR A 52 29.32 -22.35 -32.60
C THR A 52 29.06 -22.87 -34.01
N GLU A 53 27.79 -23.10 -34.40
CA GLU A 53 27.26 -22.73 -35.73
C GLU A 53 25.74 -22.95 -35.84
N ASN A 54 25.06 -21.90 -36.34
CA ASN A 54 23.73 -21.87 -36.99
C ASN A 54 22.45 -22.08 -36.15
N LEU A 55 21.89 -20.97 -35.67
CA LEU A 55 20.48 -20.83 -35.25
C LEU A 55 19.59 -20.45 -36.46
N PRO A 56 18.42 -21.08 -36.67
CA PRO A 56 17.37 -20.57 -37.56
C PRO A 56 16.34 -19.70 -36.82
N ASP A 57 15.70 -18.80 -37.57
CA ASP A 57 14.69 -17.79 -37.18
C ASP A 57 13.39 -18.34 -36.56
N TRP A 58 13.43 -18.82 -35.31
CA TRP A 58 12.22 -19.13 -34.54
C TRP A 58 12.21 -18.58 -33.10
N LEU A 59 13.20 -17.75 -32.74
CA LEU A 59 13.34 -17.16 -31.40
C LEU A 59 12.61 -15.81 -31.23
N GLU A 60 11.75 -15.41 -32.16
CA GLU A 60 10.95 -14.18 -32.06
C GLU A 60 9.45 -14.44 -31.75
N TYR A 61 9.05 -15.71 -31.57
CA TYR A 61 7.67 -16.09 -31.22
C TYR A 61 7.50 -16.52 -29.75
N LEU A 62 8.58 -16.65 -28.97
CA LEU A 62 8.53 -17.08 -27.57
C LEU A 62 8.47 -15.92 -26.56
N GLU A 63 8.87 -14.70 -26.94
CA GLU A 63 8.76 -13.53 -26.05
C GLU A 63 7.33 -12.97 -25.97
N THR A 64 6.55 -13.10 -27.05
CA THR A 64 5.15 -12.62 -27.09
C THR A 64 4.19 -13.52 -26.31
N ASP A 65 4.42 -14.83 -26.31
CA ASP A 65 3.59 -15.79 -25.57
C ASP A 65 3.87 -15.76 -24.05
N ILE A 66 5.09 -15.45 -23.62
CA ILE A 66 5.40 -15.28 -22.19
C ILE A 66 4.81 -13.97 -21.62
N VAL A 67 4.70 -12.91 -22.45
CA VAL A 67 4.01 -11.66 -22.06
C VAL A 67 2.49 -11.84 -22.02
N LEU A 68 1.90 -12.66 -22.89
CA LEU A 68 0.48 -13.00 -22.86
C LEU A 68 0.11 -13.97 -21.72
N ILE A 69 0.98 -14.93 -21.39
CA ILE A 69 0.79 -15.85 -20.25
C ILE A 69 0.96 -15.12 -18.92
N SER A 70 1.88 -14.16 -18.81
CA SER A 70 2.02 -13.33 -17.59
C SER A 70 0.88 -12.32 -17.43
N GLY A 71 0.39 -11.72 -18.53
CA GLY A 71 -0.79 -10.84 -18.50
C GLY A 71 -2.10 -11.57 -18.18
N SER A 72 -2.26 -12.81 -18.66
CA SER A 72 -3.42 -13.67 -18.34
C SER A 72 -3.33 -14.31 -16.95
N LEU A 73 -2.12 -14.61 -16.44
CA LEU A 73 -1.93 -14.99 -15.04
C LEU A 73 -2.14 -13.81 -14.08
N PHE A 74 -1.76 -12.58 -14.47
CA PHE A 74 -2.07 -11.36 -13.71
C PHE A 74 -3.58 -11.08 -13.67
N SER A 75 -4.29 -11.24 -14.80
CA SER A 75 -5.74 -11.09 -14.83
C SER A 75 -6.47 -12.25 -14.14
N LEU A 76 -5.92 -13.46 -14.14
CA LEU A 76 -6.39 -14.59 -13.34
C LEU A 76 -6.22 -14.31 -11.84
N TRP A 77 -5.13 -13.66 -11.40
CA TRP A 77 -4.92 -13.30 -9.99
C TRP A 77 -5.86 -12.18 -9.51
N GLU A 78 -6.13 -11.15 -10.32
CA GLU A 78 -7.18 -10.16 -10.02
C GLU A 78 -8.60 -10.76 -10.00
N ASN A 79 -8.81 -11.89 -10.66
CA ASN A 79 -10.08 -12.62 -10.70
C ASN A 79 -10.23 -13.69 -9.59
N ILE A 80 -9.20 -13.94 -8.77
CA ILE A 80 -9.24 -14.99 -7.73
C ILE A 80 -9.85 -14.50 -6.40
N MET A 81 -10.07 -13.20 -6.20
CA MET A 81 -10.69 -12.68 -4.96
C MET A 81 -11.95 -11.85 -5.26
N PRO A 82 -13.12 -12.22 -4.69
CA PRO A 82 -14.36 -11.53 -4.97
C PRO A 82 -14.32 -10.11 -4.41
N ARG A 83 -14.33 -9.12 -5.31
CA ARG A 83 -14.54 -7.71 -4.98
C ARG A 83 -15.96 -7.53 -4.42
N PRO A 84 -16.19 -6.64 -3.42
CA PRO A 84 -17.53 -6.44 -2.89
C PRO A 84 -18.45 -5.88 -3.99
N THR A 85 -19.46 -6.66 -4.38
CA THR A 85 -20.38 -6.29 -5.46
C THR A 85 -21.26 -5.10 -5.05
N SER A 86 -21.61 -5.02 -3.77
CA SER A 86 -22.38 -3.91 -3.19
C SER A 86 -21.56 -2.63 -2.98
N ARG A 87 -20.22 -2.73 -2.95
CA ARG A 87 -19.27 -1.62 -2.77
C ARG A 87 -18.12 -1.73 -3.78
N PRO A 88 -18.40 -1.56 -5.09
CA PRO A 88 -17.38 -1.67 -6.13
C PRO A 88 -16.33 -0.55 -6.05
N ASP A 89 -16.57 0.50 -5.27
CA ASP A 89 -15.63 1.57 -4.99
C ASP A 89 -14.52 1.17 -4.00
N LEU A 90 -14.69 0.06 -3.27
CA LEU A 90 -13.70 -0.43 -2.32
C LEU A 90 -12.79 -1.49 -2.96
N TYR A 91 -11.51 -1.16 -3.06
CA TYR A 91 -10.43 -2.07 -3.49
C TYR A 91 -9.44 -2.31 -2.35
N PRO A 92 -9.89 -2.90 -1.22
CA PRO A 92 -9.03 -3.14 -0.07
C PRO A 92 -7.91 -4.14 -0.42
N PRO A 93 -6.70 -3.98 0.13
CA PRO A 93 -5.73 -5.07 0.14
C PRO A 93 -6.33 -6.31 0.83
N VAL A 94 -5.97 -7.50 0.37
CA VAL A 94 -6.51 -8.75 0.93
C VAL A 94 -5.59 -9.23 2.04
N LEU A 95 -6.13 -9.46 3.24
CA LEU A 95 -5.38 -10.10 4.31
C LEU A 95 -5.56 -11.62 4.22
N THR A 96 -4.51 -12.33 3.80
CA THR A 96 -4.50 -13.79 3.68
C THR A 96 -3.98 -14.41 4.98
N ILE A 97 -4.74 -15.34 5.57
CA ILE A 97 -4.33 -16.11 6.75
C ILE A 97 -3.83 -17.49 6.29
N GLU A 98 -2.54 -17.77 6.46
CA GLU A 98 -1.91 -19.05 6.06
C GLU A 98 -1.91 -20.07 7.21
N HIS A 99 -1.83 -19.60 8.45
CA HIS A 99 -1.84 -20.44 9.64
C HIS A 99 -2.70 -19.80 10.73
N SER A 100 -3.54 -20.60 11.39
CA SER A 100 -4.35 -20.17 12.52
C SER A 100 -4.65 -21.33 13.47
N VAL A 101 -4.61 -21.05 14.77
CA VAL A 101 -5.10 -21.92 15.86
C VAL A 101 -6.26 -21.20 16.56
N PRO A 102 -7.49 -21.26 16.00
CA PRO A 102 -8.56 -20.32 16.32
C PRO A 102 -8.89 -20.20 17.82
N ASP A 103 -8.91 -21.32 18.54
CA ASP A 103 -9.25 -21.35 19.98
C ASP A 103 -8.21 -20.68 20.89
N LYS A 104 -7.01 -20.39 20.37
CA LYS A 104 -5.91 -19.76 21.11
C LYS A 104 -5.62 -18.33 20.65
N VAL A 105 -6.09 -17.94 19.48
CA VAL A 105 -5.94 -16.59 18.94
C VAL A 105 -6.79 -15.63 19.77
N THR A 106 -6.21 -14.50 20.14
CA THR A 106 -6.89 -13.49 20.96
C THR A 106 -8.12 -12.96 20.21
N PRO A 107 -9.29 -12.82 20.86
CA PRO A 107 -10.43 -12.17 20.23
C PRO A 107 -10.12 -10.71 19.87
N GLY A 108 -10.79 -10.18 18.85
CA GLY A 108 -10.67 -8.78 18.43
C GLY A 108 -10.45 -8.63 16.94
N TYR A 109 -9.97 -7.47 16.55
CA TYR A 109 -9.73 -7.07 15.16
C TYR A 109 -8.28 -6.67 14.94
N ILE A 110 -7.83 -6.80 13.70
CA ILE A 110 -6.48 -6.49 13.24
C ILE A 110 -6.51 -5.12 12.56
N PHE A 111 -5.63 -4.23 12.98
CA PHE A 111 -5.50 -2.83 12.55
C PHE A 111 -4.20 -2.68 11.76
N VAL A 112 -4.33 -2.23 10.51
CA VAL A 112 -3.19 -2.07 9.59
C VAL A 112 -3.36 -0.80 8.76
N GLY A 113 -2.23 -0.29 8.25
CA GLY A 113 -2.17 0.89 7.39
C GLY A 113 -1.30 0.64 6.16
N PRO A 114 -1.67 -0.32 5.28
CA PRO A 114 -0.91 -0.61 4.07
C PRO A 114 -0.79 0.61 3.16
N TYR A 115 0.40 0.80 2.61
CA TYR A 115 0.72 1.83 1.63
C TYR A 115 1.49 1.24 0.45
N GLU A 116 1.61 1.99 -0.65
CA GLU A 116 1.98 1.45 -1.98
C GLU A 116 0.93 0.47 -2.55
N ALA A 117 -0.27 0.48 -1.96
CA ALA A 117 -1.45 -0.23 -2.43
C ALA A 117 -2.32 0.67 -3.32
N ALA A 118 -3.11 0.06 -4.21
CA ALA A 118 -4.09 0.76 -5.06
C ALA A 118 -5.00 1.69 -4.22
N ASN A 119 -5.55 1.14 -3.12
CA ASN A 119 -6.22 1.92 -2.09
C ASN A 119 -5.36 1.93 -0.82
N SER A 120 -4.40 2.84 -0.73
CA SER A 120 -3.61 3.03 0.50
C SER A 120 -4.47 3.69 1.59
N GLY A 121 -4.40 3.22 2.83
CA GLY A 121 -5.19 3.77 3.92
C GLY A 121 -5.27 2.86 5.14
N PRO A 122 -6.01 3.28 6.18
CA PRO A 122 -6.20 2.47 7.36
C PRO A 122 -7.32 1.43 7.15
N TYR A 123 -7.11 0.21 7.64
CA TYR A 123 -8.03 -0.91 7.50
C TYR A 123 -8.17 -1.71 8.78
N ILE A 124 -9.38 -2.24 8.99
CA ILE A 124 -9.71 -3.18 10.07
C ILE A 124 -10.10 -4.51 9.43
N TYR A 125 -9.50 -5.60 9.89
CA TYR A 125 -9.83 -6.97 9.50
C TYR A 125 -10.22 -7.81 10.73
N ASP A 126 -11.00 -8.88 10.51
CA ASP A 126 -11.19 -9.92 11.54
C ASP A 126 -10.05 -10.95 11.52
N ASN A 127 -10.09 -11.91 12.46
CA ASN A 127 -9.05 -12.93 12.60
C ASN A 127 -9.04 -13.94 11.45
N GLU A 128 -10.08 -13.97 10.62
CA GLU A 128 -10.20 -14.79 9.42
C GLU A 128 -9.72 -14.05 8.16
N GLY A 129 -9.27 -12.79 8.29
CA GLY A 129 -8.78 -11.97 7.19
C GLY A 129 -9.87 -11.25 6.40
N ASN A 130 -11.14 -11.29 6.84
CA ASN A 130 -12.21 -10.55 6.17
C ASN A 130 -12.10 -9.06 6.51
N LEU A 131 -12.36 -8.22 5.49
CA LEU A 131 -12.50 -6.79 5.72
C LEU A 131 -13.64 -6.52 6.71
N VAL A 132 -13.40 -5.63 7.67
CA VAL A 132 -14.40 -5.07 8.57
C VAL A 132 -14.63 -3.61 8.23
N TRP A 133 -13.55 -2.85 8.03
CA TRP A 133 -13.60 -1.45 7.65
C TRP A 133 -12.46 -1.07 6.71
N SER A 134 -12.79 -0.33 5.65
CA SER A 134 -11.85 0.42 4.83
C SER A 134 -11.99 1.91 5.14
N GLY A 135 -10.90 2.53 5.55
CA GLY A 135 -10.79 3.97 5.72
C GLY A 135 -10.44 4.72 4.45
N TRP A 136 -10.17 4.02 3.34
CA TRP A 136 -9.81 4.65 2.07
C TRP A 136 -10.86 5.69 1.64
N GLY A 137 -10.40 6.88 1.27
CA GLY A 137 -11.24 8.03 0.92
C GLY A 137 -11.91 8.74 2.11
N SER A 138 -12.19 8.04 3.22
CA SER A 138 -12.85 8.62 4.40
C SER A 138 -11.89 9.15 5.46
N SER A 139 -10.69 8.58 5.57
CA SER A 139 -9.66 9.05 6.52
C SER A 139 -9.03 10.37 6.09
N GLY A 140 -9.06 10.72 4.81
CA GLY A 140 -8.33 11.86 4.23
C GLY A 140 -7.20 11.43 3.28
N PRO A 141 -6.58 12.37 2.57
CA PRO A 141 -5.47 12.09 1.65
C PRO A 141 -4.18 11.77 2.40
N GLY A 142 -3.34 10.91 1.81
CA GLY A 142 -2.04 10.52 2.35
C GLY A 142 -2.03 9.14 3.00
N ASN A 143 -0.84 8.69 3.39
CA ASN A 143 -0.64 7.40 4.05
C ASN A 143 -1.10 7.49 5.50
N ALA A 144 -1.67 6.39 6.00
CA ALA A 144 -2.00 6.23 7.40
C ALA A 144 -1.05 5.22 8.04
N HIS A 145 -0.43 5.58 9.16
CA HIS A 145 0.56 4.75 9.85
C HIS A 145 0.21 4.58 11.34
N GLY A 146 0.53 3.41 11.90
CA GLY A 146 0.41 3.16 13.34
C GLY A 146 -1.03 3.20 13.86
N MET A 147 -2.01 2.66 13.12
CA MET A 147 -3.40 2.67 13.55
C MET A 147 -3.63 1.78 14.78
N HIS A 148 -4.11 2.40 15.85
CA HIS A 148 -4.48 1.75 17.10
C HIS A 148 -5.79 2.28 17.68
N VAL A 149 -6.32 1.57 18.67
CA VAL A 149 -7.38 2.09 19.54
C VAL A 149 -6.74 2.91 20.67
N CYS A 150 -7.24 4.11 20.88
CA CYS A 150 -6.79 5.07 21.88
C CYS A 150 -7.98 5.61 22.69
N LYS A 151 -7.73 6.08 23.91
CA LYS A 151 -8.73 6.81 24.69
C LYS A 151 -8.70 8.29 24.32
N TYR A 152 -9.87 8.89 24.14
CA TYR A 152 -10.04 10.33 24.03
C TYR A 152 -11.39 10.74 24.60
N LYS A 153 -11.39 11.67 25.56
CA LYS A 153 -12.60 12.13 26.27
C LYS A 153 -13.45 10.99 26.88
N GLY A 154 -12.79 9.94 27.37
CA GLY A 154 -13.41 8.80 28.04
C GLY A 154 -13.90 7.67 27.12
N GLU A 155 -13.86 7.87 25.80
CA GLU A 155 -14.36 6.90 24.82
C GLU A 155 -13.21 6.34 23.96
N ASP A 156 -13.43 5.17 23.37
CA ASP A 156 -12.50 4.55 22.42
C ASP A 156 -12.58 5.21 21.04
N HIS A 157 -11.41 5.50 20.48
CA HIS A 157 -11.23 6.13 19.18
C HIS A 157 -10.17 5.38 18.37
N LEU A 158 -10.18 5.54 17.05
CA LEU A 158 -9.06 5.17 16.20
C LEU A 158 -8.06 6.32 16.18
N CYS A 159 -6.81 6.01 16.47
CA CYS A 159 -5.70 6.95 16.39
C CYS A 159 -4.65 6.46 15.40
N PHE A 160 -4.17 7.37 14.55
CA PHE A 160 -3.12 7.08 13.57
C PHE A 160 -2.45 8.37 13.11
N PHE A 161 -1.24 8.25 12.59
CA PHE A 161 -0.64 9.32 11.81
C PHE A 161 -1.26 9.37 10.41
N GLN A 162 -1.45 10.56 9.85
CA GLN A 162 -1.77 10.77 8.45
C GLN A 162 -0.83 11.80 7.81
N GLY A 163 -0.25 11.47 6.65
CA GLY A 163 0.59 12.42 5.94
C GLY A 163 1.18 11.94 4.62
N VAL A 164 2.11 12.74 4.10
CA VAL A 164 2.80 12.46 2.84
C VAL A 164 4.15 11.79 3.13
N GLN A 165 4.36 10.64 2.48
CA GLN A 165 5.59 9.88 2.58
C GLN A 165 6.78 10.66 2.00
N GLN A 166 7.85 10.72 2.78
CA GLN A 166 9.19 11.06 2.34
C GLN A 166 10.08 9.83 2.50
N ASN A 167 11.31 9.92 2.00
CA ASN A 167 12.25 8.84 2.16
C ASN A 167 12.72 8.75 3.63
N GLY A 168 12.29 7.71 4.34
CA GLY A 168 12.64 7.47 5.74
C GLY A 168 11.85 8.28 6.79
N TYR A 169 10.92 9.15 6.41
CA TYR A 169 10.07 9.92 7.33
C TYR A 169 8.78 10.38 6.64
N CYS A 170 7.86 11.03 7.36
CA CYS A 170 6.71 11.68 6.74
C CYS A 170 6.56 13.16 7.16
N ARG A 171 5.71 13.87 6.42
CA ARG A 171 5.18 15.18 6.81
C ARG A 171 3.67 15.06 6.96
N GLY A 172 3.16 15.19 8.18
CA GLY A 172 1.73 15.02 8.45
C GLY A 172 1.30 15.48 9.85
N HIS A 173 0.29 14.79 10.38
CA HIS A 173 -0.34 15.08 11.67
C HIS A 173 -0.97 13.81 12.27
N GLY A 174 -1.26 13.84 13.57
CA GLY A 174 -2.04 12.81 14.24
C GLY A 174 -3.54 13.00 13.99
N VAL A 175 -4.27 11.90 13.82
CA VAL A 175 -5.72 11.86 13.60
C VAL A 175 -6.36 11.05 14.73
N ILE A 176 -7.40 11.62 15.35
CA ILE A 176 -8.29 10.92 16.29
C ILE A 176 -9.67 10.84 15.64
N MET A 177 -10.15 9.62 15.44
CA MET A 177 -11.39 9.30 14.74
C MET A 177 -12.35 8.52 15.65
N ASP A 178 -13.62 8.93 15.70
CA ASP A 178 -14.63 8.29 16.55
C ASP A 178 -15.10 6.94 15.99
N ASN A 179 -15.93 6.24 16.77
CA ASN A 179 -16.50 4.96 16.38
C ASN A 179 -17.55 5.03 15.25
N GLN A 180 -17.92 6.24 14.82
CA GLN A 180 -18.72 6.49 13.63
C GLN A 180 -17.86 6.83 12.41
N TYR A 181 -16.54 6.69 12.53
CA TYR A 181 -15.53 6.94 11.52
C TYR A 181 -15.42 8.40 11.07
N ARG A 182 -15.67 9.34 11.99
CA ARG A 182 -15.46 10.77 11.76
C ARG A 182 -14.20 11.23 12.47
N THR A 183 -13.36 11.99 11.79
CA THR A 183 -12.24 12.69 12.42
C THR A 183 -12.79 13.73 13.40
N VAL A 184 -12.55 13.50 14.70
CA VAL A 184 -13.00 14.40 15.78
C VAL A 184 -11.89 15.33 16.24
N LYS A 185 -10.62 14.95 16.03
CA LYS A 185 -9.48 15.80 16.34
C LYS A 185 -8.30 15.51 15.41
N THR A 186 -7.56 16.56 15.05
CA THR A 186 -6.23 16.47 14.49
C THR A 186 -5.23 17.12 15.45
N VAL A 187 -4.05 16.54 15.56
CA VAL A 187 -3.00 16.96 16.51
C VAL A 187 -1.70 17.20 15.74
N VAL A 188 -1.08 18.35 15.99
CA VAL A 188 0.16 18.78 15.31
C VAL A 188 1.22 19.15 16.36
N PRO A 189 2.51 19.11 16.00
CA PRO A 189 3.55 19.62 16.88
C PRO A 189 3.40 21.14 17.08
N GLY A 190 3.89 21.65 18.20
CA GLY A 190 3.88 23.07 18.54
C GLY A 190 5.23 23.75 18.27
N GLY A 191 5.38 24.99 18.77
CA GLY A 191 6.67 25.69 18.75
C GLY A 191 7.15 26.17 17.37
N GLY A 192 6.28 26.23 16.36
CA GLY A 192 6.61 26.66 15.00
C GLY A 192 7.13 25.54 14.09
N MET A 193 7.03 24.28 14.52
CA MET A 193 7.33 23.12 13.68
C MET A 193 6.19 22.85 12.69
N ALA A 194 6.53 22.57 11.43
CA ALA A 194 5.54 22.54 10.35
C ALA A 194 4.66 21.28 10.31
N SER A 195 5.14 20.13 10.79
CA SER A 195 4.41 18.86 10.70
C SER A 195 5.00 17.79 11.61
N SER A 196 4.19 16.84 12.08
CA SER A 196 4.71 15.63 12.71
C SER A 196 5.25 14.66 11.66
N ASP A 197 6.05 13.73 12.15
CA ASP A 197 6.54 12.58 11.42
C ASP A 197 5.65 11.33 11.66
N MET A 198 5.81 10.30 10.83
CA MET A 198 5.00 9.08 10.86
C MET A 198 5.28 8.13 12.01
N HIS A 199 6.47 8.21 12.62
CA HIS A 199 6.93 7.12 13.45
C HIS A 199 6.21 7.04 14.80
N GLU A 200 5.75 8.17 15.34
CA GLU A 200 4.92 8.14 16.53
C GLU A 200 3.83 9.20 16.51
N PHE A 201 2.60 8.73 16.70
CA PHE A 201 1.50 9.53 17.23
C PHE A 201 0.82 8.68 18.29
N LEU A 202 1.05 9.01 19.57
CA LEU A 202 0.51 8.23 20.69
C LEU A 202 -0.20 9.16 21.67
N PRO A 203 -1.54 9.23 21.64
CA PRO A 203 -2.31 9.85 22.70
C PRO A 203 -2.14 9.10 24.02
N ILE A 204 -1.83 9.85 25.06
CA ILE A 204 -1.60 9.37 26.43
C ILE A 204 -2.52 10.13 27.40
N ASN A 205 -2.53 9.73 28.66
CA ASN A 205 -3.33 10.40 29.71
C ASN A 205 -4.83 10.53 29.32
N ASP A 206 -5.42 9.46 28.82
CA ASP A 206 -6.80 9.40 28.30
C ASP A 206 -7.06 10.40 27.15
N GLY A 207 -6.05 10.65 26.33
CA GLY A 207 -6.11 11.53 25.16
C GLY A 207 -6.06 13.02 25.49
N LYS A 208 -5.58 13.39 26.69
CA LYS A 208 -5.34 14.79 27.05
C LYS A 208 -4.05 15.34 26.45
N THR A 209 -3.02 14.49 26.38
CA THR A 209 -1.73 14.84 25.77
C THR A 209 -1.34 13.78 24.75
N ALA A 210 -0.46 14.11 23.81
CA ALA A 210 0.00 13.18 22.79
C ALA A 210 1.50 13.30 22.56
N LEU A 211 2.13 12.16 22.30
CA LEU A 211 3.53 12.08 21.89
C LEU A 211 3.63 12.09 20.37
N LEU A 212 4.55 12.89 19.85
CA LEU A 212 4.78 13.10 18.42
C LEU A 212 6.27 13.07 18.11
N THR A 213 6.67 12.38 17.03
CA THR A 213 8.00 12.57 16.43
C THR A 213 7.99 13.75 15.46
N VAL A 214 9.12 14.43 15.35
CA VAL A 214 9.37 15.50 14.38
C VAL A 214 10.79 15.40 13.84
N TYR A 215 10.94 15.60 12.54
CA TYR A 215 12.25 15.72 11.89
C TYR A 215 12.52 17.15 11.41
N GLN A 216 13.70 17.65 11.78
CA GLN A 216 14.14 19.00 11.42
C GLN A 216 15.52 18.99 10.76
N GLN A 217 15.63 19.61 9.59
CA GLN A 217 16.89 19.84 8.91
C GLN A 217 17.73 20.88 9.67
N ARG A 218 19.00 20.57 9.92
CA ARG A 218 19.96 21.45 10.62
C ARG A 218 21.24 21.59 9.82
N GLN A 219 21.74 22.81 9.71
CA GLN A 219 23.11 23.06 9.27
C GLN A 219 24.06 22.59 10.36
N PHE A 220 25.09 21.82 9.99
CA PHE A 220 26.02 21.23 10.95
C PHE A 220 27.43 21.15 10.37
N ASP A 221 28.45 21.38 11.20
CA ASP A 221 29.84 21.17 10.78
C ASP A 221 30.12 19.66 10.67
N MET A 222 30.04 19.16 9.44
CA MET A 222 30.26 17.75 9.12
C MET A 222 31.69 17.47 8.63
N SER A 223 32.66 18.34 8.96
CA SER A 223 34.06 18.15 8.56
C SER A 223 34.65 16.82 9.05
N LEU A 224 34.19 16.32 10.21
CA LEU A 224 34.55 15.00 10.76
C LEU A 224 34.10 13.84 9.86
N TRP A 225 32.98 13.99 9.14
CA TRP A 225 32.48 13.03 8.15
C TRP A 225 32.87 13.41 6.72
N ASN A 226 33.97 14.15 6.58
CA ASN A 226 34.60 14.52 5.31
C ASN A 226 33.77 15.45 4.40
N VAL A 227 32.76 16.13 4.93
CA VAL A 227 32.07 17.23 4.24
C VAL A 227 32.81 18.53 4.55
N LYS A 228 33.84 18.84 3.74
CA LYS A 228 34.83 19.92 4.03
C LYS A 228 34.78 21.12 3.09
N THR A 229 34.06 21.01 1.98
CA THR A 229 34.04 22.03 0.90
C THR A 229 32.78 22.89 0.89
N GLY A 230 31.95 22.78 1.93
CA GLY A 230 30.69 23.50 2.04
C GLY A 230 29.95 23.17 3.34
N MET A 231 28.73 23.67 3.47
CA MET A 231 27.91 23.42 4.66
C MET A 231 27.29 22.02 4.64
N GLY A 232 27.54 21.23 5.69
CA GLY A 232 26.87 19.95 5.93
C GLY A 232 25.46 20.11 6.51
N TRP A 233 24.66 19.07 6.34
CA TRP A 233 23.26 19.01 6.79
C TRP A 233 22.99 17.74 7.58
N LEU A 234 22.46 17.89 8.79
CA LEU A 234 21.95 16.82 9.64
C LEU A 234 20.44 16.84 9.71
N MET A 235 19.83 15.67 9.90
CA MET A 235 18.45 15.56 10.34
C MET A 235 18.44 15.40 11.85
N GLU A 236 17.95 16.42 12.55
CA GLU A 236 17.69 16.37 13.98
C GLU A 236 16.38 15.63 14.24
N SER A 237 16.46 14.62 15.11
CA SER A 237 15.29 13.89 15.58
C SER A 237 14.78 14.56 16.85
N ILE A 238 13.49 14.90 16.84
CA ILE A 238 12.82 15.58 17.94
C ILE A 238 11.62 14.76 18.34
N PHE A 239 11.29 14.75 19.63
CA PHE A 239 9.94 14.42 20.04
C PHE A 239 9.33 15.49 20.92
N GLN A 240 8.00 15.58 20.87
CA GLN A 240 7.21 16.46 21.72
C GLN A 240 6.12 15.68 22.44
N GLU A 241 5.83 16.10 23.68
CA GLU A 241 4.52 15.91 24.29
C GLU A 241 3.74 17.20 24.13
N VAL A 242 2.56 17.12 23.53
CA VAL A 242 1.68 18.27 23.32
C VAL A 242 0.34 18.07 24.00
N ASP A 243 -0.29 19.16 24.44
CA ASP A 243 -1.71 19.15 24.78
C ASP A 243 -2.53 18.88 23.51
N VAL A 244 -3.41 17.88 23.55
CA VAL A 244 -4.18 17.45 22.37
C VAL A 244 -5.11 18.56 21.91
N GLU A 245 -5.66 19.38 22.81
CA GLU A 245 -6.64 20.38 22.46
C GLU A 245 -6.01 21.64 21.85
N THR A 246 -4.91 22.11 22.42
CA THR A 246 -4.29 23.39 22.08
C THR A 246 -3.04 23.27 21.20
N ASN A 247 -2.45 22.07 21.10
CA ASN A 247 -1.11 21.83 20.55
C ASN A 247 0.01 22.60 21.31
N GLU A 248 -0.24 22.97 22.57
CA GLU A 248 0.79 23.54 23.44
C GLU A 248 1.86 22.49 23.72
N VAL A 249 3.13 22.84 23.55
CA VAL A 249 4.26 21.96 23.84
C VAL A 249 4.48 21.91 25.35
N LEU A 250 4.27 20.74 25.93
CA LEU A 250 4.47 20.48 27.36
C LEU A 250 5.89 19.96 27.64
N PHE A 251 6.45 19.23 26.67
CA PHE A 251 7.82 18.74 26.71
C PHE A 251 8.37 18.66 25.29
N GLU A 252 9.65 19.01 25.11
CA GLU A 252 10.37 18.88 23.85
C GLU A 252 11.76 18.35 24.13
N TRP A 253 12.19 17.38 23.34
CA TRP A 253 13.53 16.81 23.39
C TRP A 253 14.15 16.77 22.01
N LYS A 254 15.40 17.22 21.90
CA LYS A 254 16.14 17.32 20.64
C LYS A 254 17.38 16.47 20.68
N SER A 255 17.59 15.62 19.67
CA SER A 255 18.69 14.67 19.68
C SER A 255 20.07 15.33 19.78
N LEU A 256 20.29 16.49 19.14
CA LEU A 256 21.60 17.16 19.12
C LEU A 256 21.97 17.82 20.46
N ASP A 257 21.00 18.07 21.34
CA ASP A 257 21.25 18.61 22.69
C ASP A 257 21.79 17.53 23.65
N HIS A 258 21.69 16.24 23.27
CA HIS A 258 21.89 15.11 24.19
C HIS A 258 22.77 13.98 23.66
N VAL A 259 22.81 13.74 22.34
CA VAL A 259 23.53 12.61 21.74
C VAL A 259 24.38 13.07 20.56
N ASP A 260 25.69 12.86 20.68
CA ASP A 260 26.68 13.20 19.67
C ASP A 260 26.52 12.32 18.40
N PRO A 261 26.51 12.89 17.18
CA PRO A 261 26.35 12.11 15.95
C PRO A 261 27.40 11.02 15.68
N THR A 262 28.55 11.06 16.34
CA THR A 262 29.60 10.03 16.25
C THR A 262 29.16 8.64 16.69
N VAL A 263 28.09 8.51 17.48
CA VAL A 263 27.60 7.20 17.94
C VAL A 263 26.72 6.47 16.93
N SER A 264 26.41 7.10 15.78
CA SER A 264 25.59 6.50 14.75
C SER A 264 26.30 5.35 14.05
N TYR A 265 25.60 4.23 13.85
CA TYR A 265 26.05 3.13 13.01
C TYR A 265 25.63 3.28 11.54
N THR A 266 24.88 4.33 11.22
CA THR A 266 24.38 4.59 9.86
C THR A 266 25.01 5.87 9.33
N TYR A 267 26.01 5.74 8.47
CA TYR A 267 26.79 6.87 7.95
C TYR A 267 26.06 7.66 6.85
N PRO A 268 26.52 8.89 6.53
CA PRO A 268 26.01 9.65 5.38
C PRO A 268 26.13 8.84 4.08
N GLY A 269 25.03 8.74 3.33
CA GLY A 269 24.96 8.09 2.02
C GLY A 269 25.13 6.56 2.03
N HIS A 270 25.11 5.91 3.19
CA HIS A 270 25.31 4.46 3.30
C HIS A 270 24.03 3.63 3.15
N THR A 271 22.85 4.25 3.26
CA THR A 271 21.57 3.59 3.04
C THR A 271 20.63 4.53 2.28
N ASP A 272 19.55 3.98 1.71
CA ASP A 272 18.55 4.79 1.01
C ASP A 272 17.93 5.86 1.90
N THR A 273 17.79 5.58 3.21
CA THR A 273 17.11 6.47 4.16
C THR A 273 18.04 7.38 4.97
N SER A 274 19.37 7.14 4.93
CA SER A 274 20.29 7.90 5.79
C SER A 274 20.60 9.30 5.30
N GLY A 275 20.42 9.58 4.00
CA GLY A 275 20.74 10.87 3.40
C GLY A 275 22.25 11.15 3.31
N THR A 276 22.65 12.00 2.37
CA THR A 276 24.07 12.25 2.06
C THR A 276 24.74 13.27 2.97
N GLY A 277 23.95 14.13 3.63
CA GLY A 277 24.42 15.27 4.40
C GLY A 277 24.97 16.44 3.56
N LEU A 278 24.87 16.38 2.23
CA LEU A 278 25.42 17.38 1.32
C LEU A 278 24.44 18.51 0.97
N ASP A 279 23.14 18.28 1.14
CA ASP A 279 22.10 19.27 0.83
C ASP A 279 20.87 19.12 1.75
N PRO A 280 20.07 20.18 1.97
CA PRO A 280 18.96 20.16 2.93
C PRO A 280 17.82 19.21 2.55
N ARG A 281 17.75 18.70 1.31
CA ARG A 281 16.75 17.70 0.90
C ARG A 281 17.24 16.27 1.13
N SER A 282 18.53 16.10 1.41
CA SER A 282 19.17 14.83 1.76
C SER A 282 20.07 15.01 2.99
N PRO A 283 19.56 15.55 4.11
CA PRO A 283 20.33 15.70 5.32
C PRO A 283 20.71 14.32 5.87
N TRP A 284 21.85 14.20 6.54
CA TRP A 284 22.22 12.94 7.17
C TRP A 284 21.40 12.69 8.44
N ASP A 285 20.58 11.66 8.41
CA ASP A 285 19.81 11.18 9.55
C ASP A 285 20.67 10.26 10.41
N TYR A 286 21.22 10.79 11.48
CA TYR A 286 22.17 10.08 12.34
C TYR A 286 21.49 9.32 13.50
N PHE A 287 20.29 9.73 13.91
CA PHE A 287 19.65 9.28 15.15
C PHE A 287 18.36 8.49 14.90
N HIS A 288 17.44 9.03 14.11
CA HIS A 288 16.21 8.36 13.69
C HIS A 288 15.35 7.79 14.84
N ILE A 289 14.58 8.65 15.53
CA ILE A 289 13.59 8.19 16.52
C ILE A 289 12.45 7.49 15.78
N ASN A 290 12.12 6.26 16.20
CA ASN A 290 11.04 5.48 15.57
C ASN A 290 9.95 4.98 16.54
N SER A 291 10.07 5.28 17.82
CA SER A 291 9.01 5.07 18.82
C SER A 291 9.29 5.87 20.07
N ILE A 292 8.21 6.25 20.75
CA ILE A 292 8.23 6.96 22.03
C ILE A 292 7.16 6.34 22.93
N ASP A 293 7.52 6.09 24.18
CA ASP A 293 6.58 5.70 25.24
C ASP A 293 6.86 6.51 26.52
N LYS A 294 5.91 6.53 27.46
CA LYS A 294 6.03 7.29 28.72
C LYS A 294 5.61 6.43 29.91
N ASN A 295 6.45 6.40 30.95
CA ASN A 295 6.14 5.67 32.18
C ASN A 295 5.29 6.52 33.15
N GLN A 296 4.93 5.93 34.29
CA GLN A 296 4.14 6.59 35.34
C GLN A 296 4.91 7.69 36.10
N ASP A 297 6.25 7.63 36.14
CA ASP A 297 7.10 8.65 36.75
C ASP A 297 7.24 9.91 35.88
N GLY A 298 6.75 9.83 34.63
CA GLY A 298 6.80 10.90 33.66
C GLY A 298 8.05 10.88 32.76
N ASP A 299 8.89 9.87 32.86
CA ASP A 299 10.05 9.64 32.01
C ASP A 299 9.66 8.98 30.68
N TYR A 300 10.44 9.23 29.65
CA TYR A 300 10.18 8.74 28.29
C TYR A 300 11.13 7.60 27.92
N LEU A 301 10.65 6.65 27.12
CA LEU A 301 11.46 5.65 26.44
C LEU A 301 11.46 5.97 24.95
N ILE A 302 12.63 6.07 24.34
CA ILE A 302 12.75 6.27 22.90
C ILE A 302 13.62 5.21 22.27
N SER A 303 13.20 4.73 21.10
CA SER A 303 14.04 3.88 20.24
C SER A 303 14.66 4.71 19.14
N SER A 304 15.98 4.56 18.97
CA SER A 304 16.76 5.19 17.92
C SER A 304 17.29 4.12 16.98
N ARG A 305 16.79 4.11 15.75
CA ARG A 305 17.12 3.11 14.73
C ARG A 305 18.61 3.15 14.39
N HIS A 306 19.14 4.34 14.10
CA HIS A 306 20.47 4.51 13.52
C HIS A 306 21.60 4.42 14.56
N THR A 307 21.30 4.52 15.85
CA THR A 307 22.26 4.23 16.93
C THR A 307 22.14 2.79 17.45
N SER A 308 21.13 2.05 16.99
CA SER A 308 20.82 0.68 17.46
C SER A 308 20.74 0.60 18.98
N ALA A 309 20.05 1.58 19.58
CA ALA A 309 19.94 1.76 21.02
C ALA A 309 18.55 2.26 21.44
N ILE A 310 18.18 1.93 22.67
CA ILE A 310 16.99 2.45 23.35
C ILE A 310 17.45 3.34 24.51
N TYR A 311 16.82 4.50 24.67
CA TYR A 311 17.18 5.49 25.69
C TYR A 311 16.00 5.74 26.62
N LYS A 312 16.26 5.80 27.93
CA LYS A 312 15.32 6.41 28.88
C LYS A 312 15.72 7.86 29.11
N ILE A 313 14.76 8.75 28.94
CA ILE A 313 14.92 10.20 29.02
C ILE A 313 14.15 10.71 30.23
N SER A 314 14.78 11.55 31.06
CA SER A 314 14.09 12.13 32.20
C SER A 314 13.05 13.15 31.76
N GLY A 315 11.81 12.99 32.23
CA GLY A 315 10.73 13.93 31.96
C GLY A 315 10.88 15.29 32.64
N GLN A 316 11.84 15.42 33.56
CA GLN A 316 12.05 16.66 34.32
C GLN A 316 13.00 17.63 33.62
N ASN A 317 14.02 17.11 32.94
CA ASN A 317 15.12 17.92 32.41
C ASN A 317 15.69 17.43 31.06
N GLY A 318 15.14 16.36 30.48
CA GLY A 318 15.59 15.81 29.20
C GLY A 318 16.91 15.03 29.23
N SER A 319 17.55 14.88 30.38
CA SER A 319 18.80 14.09 30.48
C SER A 319 18.56 12.61 30.18
N VAL A 320 19.52 11.96 29.52
CA VAL A 320 19.52 10.51 29.31
C VAL A 320 19.83 9.84 30.65
N ILE A 321 18.86 9.06 31.17
CA ILE A 321 19.00 8.32 32.44
C ILE A 321 19.83 7.06 32.22
N TRP A 322 19.51 6.31 31.17
CA TRP A 322 20.26 5.13 30.75
C TRP A 322 20.08 4.86 29.26
N GLN A 323 21.01 4.09 28.71
CA GLN A 323 21.01 3.60 27.34
C GLN A 323 21.11 2.07 27.35
N LEU A 324 20.21 1.41 26.63
CA LEU A 324 20.27 -0.03 26.34
C LEU A 324 20.89 -0.24 24.97
N HIS A 325 21.92 -1.10 24.88
CA HIS A 325 22.64 -1.41 23.64
C HIS A 325 23.32 -0.16 23.02
N GLY A 326 23.79 -0.27 21.78
CA GLY A 326 24.47 0.79 21.02
C GLY A 326 25.92 1.02 21.46
N ALA A 327 26.47 2.18 21.14
CA ALA A 327 27.88 2.48 21.37
C ALA A 327 28.28 2.57 22.85
N ASN A 328 27.38 3.02 23.72
CA ASN A 328 27.65 3.32 25.13
C ASN A 328 26.57 2.73 26.05
N PRO A 329 26.42 1.40 26.11
CA PRO A 329 25.36 0.77 26.90
C PRO A 329 25.60 0.96 28.41
N SER A 330 24.53 1.27 29.15
CA SER A 330 24.53 1.37 30.61
C SER A 330 24.45 0.01 31.31
N PHE A 331 24.17 -1.06 30.55
CA PHE A 331 23.95 -2.41 31.03
C PHE A 331 24.77 -3.42 30.22
N THR A 332 25.18 -4.50 30.85
CA THR A 332 25.72 -5.67 30.15
C THR A 332 24.56 -6.46 29.54
N ASN A 333 24.55 -6.64 28.22
CA ASN A 333 23.53 -7.42 27.52
C ASN A 333 23.83 -8.92 27.65
N ILE A 334 22.81 -9.71 28.02
CA ILE A 334 22.89 -11.15 28.25
C ILE A 334 21.93 -11.86 27.30
N ASN A 335 22.48 -12.72 26.44
CA ASN A 335 21.76 -13.58 25.49
C ASN A 335 20.99 -12.84 24.39
N PHE A 336 21.36 -11.60 24.05
CA PHE A 336 20.81 -10.89 22.90
C PHE A 336 21.75 -9.83 22.34
N SER A 337 21.48 -9.49 21.08
CA SER A 337 21.85 -8.24 20.43
C SER A 337 20.64 -7.78 19.61
N PHE A 338 20.59 -6.50 19.26
CA PHE A 338 19.63 -6.01 18.28
C PHE A 338 20.24 -4.90 17.44
N SER A 339 19.68 -4.65 16.27
CA SER A 339 20.04 -3.48 15.47
C SER A 339 18.86 -2.96 14.69
N GLN A 340 18.87 -1.65 14.43
CA GLN A 340 17.85 -0.98 13.61
C GLN A 340 16.42 -1.20 14.13
N GLN A 341 16.29 -1.44 15.44
CA GLN A 341 15.08 -1.89 16.13
C GLN A 341 13.98 -0.82 16.12
N HIS A 342 12.73 -1.27 16.23
CA HIS A 342 11.53 -0.44 16.28
C HIS A 342 10.67 -0.75 17.52
N ASP A 343 9.72 0.15 17.80
CA ASP A 343 8.62 -0.01 18.74
C ASP A 343 9.04 -0.47 20.16
N ALA A 344 9.95 0.29 20.78
CA ALA A 344 10.29 0.08 22.17
C ALA A 344 9.13 0.53 23.08
N ARG A 345 8.61 -0.37 23.91
CA ARG A 345 7.49 -0.10 24.82
C ARG A 345 7.79 -0.53 26.25
N PHE A 346 7.42 0.31 27.22
CA PHE A 346 7.38 -0.12 28.62
C PHE A 346 6.27 -1.16 28.80
N LEU A 347 6.59 -2.26 29.48
CA LEU A 347 5.59 -3.24 29.90
C LEU A 347 5.37 -3.18 31.41
N ASN A 348 6.45 -3.03 32.17
CA ASN A 348 6.40 -2.83 33.61
C ASN A 348 7.70 -2.18 34.09
N GLU A 349 7.64 -1.38 35.14
CA GLU A 349 8.82 -0.78 35.74
C GLU A 349 8.65 -0.61 37.25
N ASN A 350 9.73 -0.80 37.98
CA ASN A 350 9.87 -0.40 39.37
C ASN A 350 11.31 0.11 39.61
N GLY A 351 11.62 0.53 40.84
CA GLY A 351 12.93 1.11 41.17
C GLY A 351 14.15 0.19 40.97
N THR A 352 13.94 -1.11 40.72
CA THR A 352 15.03 -2.09 40.52
C THR A 352 15.02 -2.74 39.14
N HIS A 353 13.86 -2.83 38.48
CA HIS A 353 13.71 -3.55 37.22
C HIS A 353 12.84 -2.79 36.22
N THR A 354 13.22 -2.85 34.95
CA THR A 354 12.39 -2.42 33.81
C THR A 354 12.18 -3.61 32.89
N LEU A 355 10.93 -3.94 32.58
CA LEU A 355 10.54 -4.89 31.54
C LEU A 355 10.03 -4.10 30.34
N LEU A 356 10.62 -4.36 29.17
CA LEU A 356 10.25 -3.71 27.92
C LEU A 356 10.13 -4.71 26.76
N SER A 357 9.34 -4.36 25.76
CA SER A 357 9.32 -5.02 24.45
C SER A 357 9.98 -4.18 23.38
N LEU A 358 10.47 -4.82 22.33
CA LEU A 358 10.93 -4.18 21.09
C LEU A 358 10.77 -5.14 19.90
N TYR A 359 10.82 -4.59 18.69
CA TYR A 359 10.95 -5.33 17.44
C TYR A 359 12.37 -5.17 16.89
N ASN A 360 13.14 -6.25 16.85
CA ASN A 360 14.50 -6.27 16.29
C ASN A 360 14.44 -6.51 14.78
N ASN A 361 14.72 -5.48 13.98
CA ASN A 361 14.83 -5.62 12.54
C ASN A 361 16.06 -6.44 12.16
N GLY A 362 17.23 -6.14 12.73
CA GLY A 362 18.47 -6.87 12.44
C GLY A 362 19.06 -6.62 11.04
N PHE A 363 18.43 -5.76 10.23
CA PHE A 363 18.81 -5.44 8.86
C PHE A 363 18.39 -4.00 8.52
N ASN A 364 19.16 -3.31 7.66
CA ASN A 364 18.83 -1.96 7.19
C ASN A 364 18.69 -1.83 5.67
N GLY A 365 18.65 -2.94 4.92
CA GLY A 365 18.69 -2.94 3.46
C GLY A 365 20.08 -3.24 2.88
N PHE A 366 21.14 -2.97 3.66
CA PHE A 366 22.53 -3.03 3.20
C PHE A 366 23.38 -3.95 4.08
N ASN A 367 23.24 -3.84 5.39
CA ASN A 367 23.98 -4.60 6.40
C ASN A 367 23.02 -5.49 7.19
N LYS A 368 23.24 -6.81 7.09
CA LYS A 368 22.50 -7.83 7.85
C LYS A 368 23.31 -8.23 9.08
N THR A 369 22.68 -8.16 10.25
CA THR A 369 23.29 -8.50 11.55
C THR A 369 22.63 -9.70 12.22
N HIS A 370 21.43 -10.06 11.79
CA HIS A 370 20.65 -11.21 12.30
C HIS A 370 20.06 -11.96 11.11
N GLU A 371 19.84 -13.27 11.27
CA GLU A 371 19.30 -14.10 10.18
C GLU A 371 17.85 -13.76 9.82
N TYR A 372 17.06 -13.39 10.84
CA TYR A 372 15.66 -13.00 10.76
C TYR A 372 15.38 -11.86 11.74
N SER A 373 14.28 -11.13 11.53
CA SER A 373 13.77 -10.14 12.49
C SER A 373 12.99 -10.83 13.60
N SER A 374 12.87 -10.23 14.78
CA SER A 374 12.12 -10.87 15.88
C SER A 374 11.54 -9.88 16.88
N GLY A 375 10.45 -10.26 17.54
CA GLY A 375 9.97 -9.57 18.74
C GLY A 375 10.79 -10.00 19.96
N MET A 376 11.15 -9.08 20.84
CA MET A 376 11.97 -9.38 22.03
C MET A 376 11.35 -8.82 23.31
N LEU A 377 11.42 -9.61 24.39
CA LEU A 377 11.16 -9.15 25.76
C LEU A 377 12.48 -9.06 26.52
N ILE A 378 12.81 -7.86 26.98
CA ILE A 378 14.06 -7.57 27.69
C ILE A 378 13.74 -7.15 29.12
N LEU A 379 14.40 -7.80 30.08
CA LEU A 379 14.39 -7.42 31.49
C LEU A 379 15.72 -6.74 31.84
N ILE A 380 15.63 -5.50 32.30
CA ILE A 380 16.75 -4.73 32.82
C ILE A 380 16.74 -4.84 34.34
N ASP A 381 17.88 -5.19 34.93
CA ASP A 381 18.16 -5.09 36.37
C ASP A 381 19.08 -3.88 36.61
N HIS A 382 18.54 -2.85 37.24
CA HIS A 382 19.23 -1.58 37.52
C HIS A 382 20.29 -1.68 38.62
N VAL A 383 20.20 -2.73 39.46
CA VAL A 383 21.11 -2.99 40.57
C VAL A 383 22.30 -3.79 40.06
N ALA A 384 22.05 -4.89 39.34
CA ALA A 384 23.09 -5.73 38.76
C ALA A 384 23.75 -5.11 37.52
N LYS A 385 23.13 -4.07 36.93
CA LYS A 385 23.54 -3.43 35.68
C LYS A 385 23.59 -4.42 34.50
N THR A 386 22.57 -5.26 34.41
CA THR A 386 22.41 -6.26 33.35
C THR A 386 21.08 -6.10 32.64
N ALA A 387 21.07 -6.36 31.34
CA ALA A 387 19.86 -6.55 30.56
C ALA A 387 19.84 -7.98 30.03
N THR A 388 18.71 -8.68 30.15
CA THR A 388 18.58 -10.09 29.75
C THR A 388 17.37 -10.26 28.85
N GLN A 389 17.53 -10.95 27.73
CA GLN A 389 16.40 -11.37 26.90
C GLN A 389 15.67 -12.52 27.59
N LEU A 390 14.41 -12.28 27.96
CA LEU A 390 13.53 -13.29 28.56
C LEU A 390 12.86 -14.16 27.49
N ARG A 391 12.52 -13.55 26.35
CA ARG A 391 11.82 -14.22 25.25
C ARG A 391 12.16 -13.57 23.93
N GLU A 392 12.22 -14.42 22.91
CA GLU A 392 12.21 -14.06 21.50
C GLU A 392 10.99 -14.67 20.83
N TYR A 393 10.42 -13.92 19.88
CA TYR A 393 9.29 -14.32 19.05
C TYR A 393 9.74 -14.28 17.59
N ALA A 394 10.01 -15.46 17.04
CA ALA A 394 10.55 -15.65 15.70
C ALA A 394 9.44 -15.78 14.64
N PRO A 395 9.74 -15.53 13.35
CA PRO A 395 8.78 -15.74 12.27
C PRO A 395 8.56 -17.23 11.99
N LEU A 396 7.49 -17.59 11.26
CA LEU A 396 7.06 -18.98 11.05
C LEU A 396 8.20 -19.95 10.64
N ASN A 397 9.09 -19.54 9.74
CA ASN A 397 10.20 -20.36 9.23
C ASN A 397 11.59 -19.86 9.63
N ASN A 398 11.69 -18.89 10.55
CA ASN A 398 12.96 -18.28 10.96
C ASN A 398 13.78 -17.69 9.79
N ASP A 399 13.13 -17.21 8.73
CA ASP A 399 13.77 -16.75 7.49
C ASP A 399 13.35 -15.35 7.05
N MET A 400 12.44 -14.70 7.79
CA MET A 400 11.94 -13.38 7.45
C MET A 400 12.76 -12.27 8.09
N ILE A 401 13.29 -11.38 7.25
CA ILE A 401 14.12 -10.25 7.66
C ILE A 401 13.55 -8.94 7.08
N SER A 402 13.27 -7.99 7.95
CA SER A 402 12.68 -6.70 7.60
C SER A 402 13.71 -5.60 7.73
N SER A 403 13.91 -4.81 6.67
CA SER A 403 14.90 -3.72 6.63
C SER A 403 14.48 -2.49 7.44
N SER A 404 13.20 -2.34 7.73
CA SER A 404 12.63 -1.20 8.45
C SER A 404 11.25 -1.51 9.01
N GLN A 405 10.75 -0.60 9.87
CA GLN A 405 9.39 -0.62 10.41
C GLN A 405 9.14 -1.85 11.29
N GLY A 406 7.87 -2.09 11.63
CA GLY A 406 7.44 -3.23 12.43
C GLY A 406 7.23 -2.90 13.91
N ASN A 407 6.53 -3.77 14.60
CA ASN A 407 6.18 -3.59 16.00
C ASN A 407 5.87 -4.91 16.70
N MET A 408 5.90 -4.86 18.03
CA MET A 408 5.50 -5.94 18.90
C MET A 408 4.52 -5.42 19.94
N GLN A 409 3.33 -6.03 19.99
CA GLN A 409 2.30 -5.70 20.96
C GLN A 409 2.04 -6.89 21.88
N VAL A 410 2.26 -6.72 23.18
CA VAL A 410 1.80 -7.68 24.20
C VAL A 410 0.31 -7.45 24.46
N LEU A 411 -0.51 -8.50 24.28
CA LEU A 411 -1.96 -8.44 24.41
C LEU A 411 -2.42 -8.72 25.86
N PRO A 412 -3.66 -8.38 26.24
CA PRO A 412 -4.16 -8.58 27.62
C PRO A 412 -4.14 -10.02 28.14
N ASN A 413 -4.16 -11.02 27.25
CA ASN A 413 -4.04 -12.43 27.58
C ASN A 413 -2.59 -12.97 27.55
N HIS A 414 -1.60 -12.07 27.45
CA HIS A 414 -0.17 -12.37 27.33
C HIS A 414 0.26 -13.05 26.02
N ASN A 415 -0.63 -13.14 25.03
CA ASN A 415 -0.22 -13.39 23.65
C ASN A 415 0.54 -12.16 23.12
N VAL A 416 1.29 -12.36 22.05
CA VAL A 416 2.08 -11.32 21.39
C VAL A 416 1.67 -11.21 19.94
N PHE A 417 1.23 -10.03 19.52
CA PHE A 417 0.94 -9.70 18.14
C PHE A 417 2.11 -8.96 17.52
N ILE A 418 2.53 -9.34 16.32
CA ILE A 418 3.69 -8.75 15.63
C ILE A 418 3.26 -8.29 14.24
N GLY A 419 3.59 -7.03 13.94
CA GLY A 419 3.63 -6.51 12.58
C GLY A 419 5.07 -6.55 12.08
N TRP A 420 5.28 -7.14 10.91
CA TRP A 420 6.63 -7.44 10.42
C TRP A 420 7.24 -6.35 9.52
N GLY A 421 6.78 -5.11 9.69
CA GLY A 421 7.35 -3.92 9.06
C GLY A 421 7.21 -3.89 7.55
N ASN A 422 8.29 -3.57 6.83
CA ASN A 422 8.24 -3.44 5.37
C ASN A 422 7.81 -4.74 4.67
N ASN A 423 7.95 -5.90 5.33
CA ASN A 423 7.23 -7.11 4.95
C ASN A 423 5.82 -7.03 5.53
N ALA A 424 4.79 -6.90 4.67
CA ALA A 424 3.39 -6.72 5.08
C ALA A 424 2.73 -8.00 5.66
N TYR A 425 3.43 -8.64 6.59
CA TYR A 425 3.04 -9.81 7.33
C TYR A 425 2.59 -9.44 8.75
N ILE A 426 1.78 -10.31 9.32
CA ILE A 426 1.33 -10.27 10.71
C ILE A 426 1.47 -11.65 11.35
N SER A 427 1.65 -11.66 12.67
CA SER A 427 1.52 -12.90 13.42
C SER A 427 0.99 -12.70 14.83
N GLU A 428 0.48 -13.78 15.41
CA GLU A 428 0.21 -13.86 16.84
C GLU A 428 0.92 -15.09 17.42
N HIS A 429 1.55 -14.91 18.58
CA HIS A 429 2.21 -15.96 19.34
C HIS A 429 1.62 -16.08 20.75
N ASP A 430 1.70 -17.27 21.34
CA ASP A 430 1.45 -17.41 22.78
C ASP A 430 2.63 -16.87 23.61
N GLN A 431 2.46 -16.79 24.93
CA GLN A 431 3.50 -16.32 25.87
C GLN A 431 4.83 -17.10 25.80
N ASN A 432 4.82 -18.35 25.28
CA ASN A 432 6.01 -19.18 25.15
C ASN A 432 6.71 -19.00 23.80
N GLY A 433 6.13 -18.21 22.88
CA GLY A 433 6.66 -17.99 21.54
C GLY A 433 6.13 -18.96 20.50
N ASN A 434 5.12 -19.80 20.82
CA ASN A 434 4.52 -20.67 19.81
C ASN A 434 3.62 -19.85 18.90
N LEU A 435 3.74 -20.05 17.59
CA LEU A 435 2.92 -19.38 16.58
C LEU A 435 1.45 -19.86 16.65
N LEU A 436 0.54 -18.90 16.71
CA LEU A 436 -0.91 -19.10 16.75
C LEU A 436 -1.60 -18.58 15.50
N LEU A 437 -1.08 -17.52 14.89
CA LEU A 437 -1.61 -16.94 13.65
C LEU A 437 -0.45 -16.44 12.78
N TRP A 438 -0.55 -16.66 11.48
CA TRP A 438 0.36 -16.10 10.47
C TRP A 438 -0.44 -15.70 9.24
N GLY A 439 -0.23 -14.47 8.79
CA GLY A 439 -0.89 -13.95 7.60
C GLY A 439 -0.11 -12.81 6.95
N TYR A 440 -0.53 -12.44 5.75
CA TYR A 440 0.10 -11.39 4.96
C TYR A 440 -0.93 -10.63 4.12
N ILE A 441 -0.64 -9.35 3.89
CA ILE A 441 -1.41 -8.50 2.98
C ILE A 441 -0.90 -8.68 1.55
N ASP A 442 0.42 -8.69 1.40
CA ASP A 442 1.12 -8.81 0.14
C ASP A 442 2.51 -9.40 0.39
N LYS A 443 3.07 -10.07 -0.63
CA LYS A 443 4.38 -10.73 -0.51
C LYS A 443 5.53 -9.92 -1.10
N ASP A 444 5.25 -8.86 -1.87
CA ASP A 444 6.23 -8.25 -2.77
C ASP A 444 6.30 -6.73 -2.67
N ARG A 445 5.18 -6.02 -2.87
CA ARG A 445 5.12 -4.58 -3.16
C ARG A 445 4.51 -3.75 -2.05
N ILE A 446 3.44 -4.22 -1.41
CA ILE A 446 2.74 -3.43 -0.40
C ILE A 446 3.52 -3.52 0.91
N MET A 447 3.69 -2.38 1.56
CA MET A 447 4.33 -2.30 2.88
C MET A 447 3.30 -1.94 3.95
N ASN A 448 3.59 -2.30 5.21
CA ASN A 448 2.74 -1.94 6.35
C ASN A 448 3.59 -1.54 7.56
N TYR A 449 3.49 -0.28 7.98
CA TYR A 449 4.38 0.28 9.00
C TYR A 449 4.29 -0.41 10.37
N ARG A 450 3.07 -0.58 10.89
CA ARG A 450 2.77 -1.32 12.12
C ARG A 450 1.47 -2.08 11.94
N ALA A 451 1.32 -3.20 12.63
CA ALA A 451 0.09 -3.95 12.75
C ALA A 451 -0.26 -4.15 14.23
N GLN A 452 -1.50 -3.90 14.61
CA GLN A 452 -1.92 -3.97 16.00
C GLN A 452 -3.27 -4.69 16.13
N LYS A 453 -3.60 -5.11 17.34
CA LYS A 453 -4.82 -5.88 17.62
C LYS A 453 -5.59 -5.31 18.80
N PHE A 454 -6.87 -5.03 18.58
CA PHE A 454 -7.76 -4.42 19.58
C PHE A 454 -9.20 -4.92 19.45
N GLN A 455 -9.99 -4.71 20.50
CA GLN A 455 -11.44 -4.74 20.39
C GLN A 455 -11.93 -3.44 19.74
N TRP A 456 -13.03 -3.51 18.98
CA TRP A 456 -13.61 -2.32 18.36
C TRP A 456 -15.10 -2.44 18.12
N ASP A 457 -15.79 -1.32 18.35
CA ASP A 457 -17.24 -1.22 18.25
C ASP A 457 -17.65 -0.11 17.28
N GLY A 458 -17.63 -0.47 15.98
CA GLY A 458 -17.91 0.46 14.88
C GLY A 458 -19.40 0.61 14.60
N MET A 459 -19.83 1.87 14.52
CA MET A 459 -21.21 2.33 14.31
C MET A 459 -21.24 3.37 13.18
N PRO A 460 -20.96 2.96 11.93
CA PRO A 460 -20.84 3.88 10.80
C PRO A 460 -22.11 4.70 10.57
N THR A 461 -21.96 5.95 10.12
CA THR A 461 -23.09 6.85 9.81
C THR A 461 -23.75 6.58 8.46
N ASP A 462 -23.06 5.91 7.54
CA ASP A 462 -23.63 5.50 6.26
C ASP A 462 -24.60 4.32 6.44
N VAL A 463 -25.39 4.02 5.42
CA VAL A 463 -26.36 2.91 5.43
C VAL A 463 -25.75 1.63 4.83
N PRO A 464 -26.31 0.44 5.11
CA PRO A 464 -25.95 -0.78 4.41
C PRO A 464 -26.00 -0.59 2.88
N ALA A 465 -24.92 -0.97 2.21
CA ALA A 465 -24.84 -0.98 0.76
C ALA A 465 -25.49 -2.25 0.24
N LEU A 466 -26.39 -2.11 -0.73
CA LEU A 466 -27.13 -3.21 -1.34
C LEU A 466 -27.01 -3.12 -2.86
N TRP A 467 -26.65 -4.25 -3.46
CA TRP A 467 -26.79 -4.48 -4.89
C TRP A 467 -27.61 -5.75 -5.12
N THR A 468 -28.49 -5.73 -6.11
CA THR A 468 -29.42 -6.83 -6.37
C THR A 468 -29.50 -7.11 -7.85
N TYR A 469 -29.48 -8.40 -8.19
CA TYR A 469 -29.40 -8.91 -9.55
C TYR A 469 -30.46 -9.97 -9.78
N SER A 470 -31.08 -9.94 -10.96
CA SER A 470 -31.84 -11.07 -11.48
C SER A 470 -31.59 -11.18 -12.97
N ARG A 471 -31.44 -12.40 -13.50
CA ARG A 471 -31.14 -12.59 -14.92
C ARG A 471 -32.29 -12.15 -15.82
N SER A 472 -33.53 -12.25 -15.35
CA SER A 472 -34.72 -11.84 -16.11
C SER A 472 -35.82 -11.32 -15.19
N THR A 473 -36.85 -10.73 -15.78
CA THR A 473 -38.04 -10.21 -15.06
C THR A 473 -39.13 -11.26 -14.87
N GLU A 474 -38.88 -12.49 -15.32
CA GLU A 474 -39.84 -13.59 -15.19
C GLU A 474 -40.12 -13.87 -13.71
N PRO A 475 -41.37 -14.14 -13.30
CA PRO A 475 -41.74 -14.31 -11.89
C PRO A 475 -40.93 -15.38 -11.13
N PHE A 476 -40.40 -16.38 -11.83
CA PHE A 476 -39.60 -17.47 -11.27
C PHE A 476 -38.08 -17.31 -11.52
N SER A 477 -37.65 -16.14 -11.98
CA SER A 477 -36.23 -15.82 -12.11
C SER A 477 -35.61 -15.65 -10.72
N SER A 478 -34.39 -16.15 -10.55
CA SER A 478 -33.66 -16.01 -9.29
C SER A 478 -33.26 -14.56 -9.05
N LEU A 479 -33.45 -14.08 -7.83
CA LEU A 479 -33.03 -12.79 -7.33
C LEU A 479 -31.86 -12.99 -6.36
N THR A 480 -30.67 -12.51 -6.70
CA THR A 480 -29.51 -12.50 -5.80
C THR A 480 -29.31 -11.12 -5.21
N LEU A 481 -29.15 -11.05 -3.89
CA LEU A 481 -28.91 -9.83 -3.13
C LEU A 481 -27.52 -9.90 -2.49
N TYR A 482 -26.73 -8.84 -2.67
CA TYR A 482 -25.40 -8.67 -2.09
C TYR A 482 -25.43 -7.47 -1.16
N VAL A 483 -25.07 -7.66 0.11
CA VAL A 483 -25.11 -6.60 1.12
C VAL A 483 -23.82 -6.54 1.92
N SER A 484 -23.34 -5.32 2.16
CA SER A 484 -22.20 -5.04 3.03
C SER A 484 -22.44 -3.74 3.82
N TRP A 485 -21.71 -3.55 4.92
CA TRP A 485 -21.76 -2.31 5.68
C TRP A 485 -20.41 -1.99 6.29
N ASN A 486 -19.69 -1.07 5.64
CA ASN A 486 -18.31 -0.71 5.94
C ASN A 486 -18.16 -0.20 7.38
N GLY A 487 -17.53 -1.00 8.24
CA GLY A 487 -17.24 -0.68 9.64
C GLY A 487 -18.33 -1.05 10.65
N ALA A 488 -19.46 -1.64 10.25
CA ALA A 488 -20.49 -2.04 11.20
C ALA A 488 -20.13 -3.38 11.89
N THR A 489 -19.68 -3.33 13.15
CA THR A 489 -19.20 -4.54 13.87
C THR A 489 -20.30 -5.28 14.63
N ARG A 490 -21.45 -4.65 14.87
CA ARG A 490 -22.58 -5.23 15.63
C ARG A 490 -23.55 -6.08 14.81
N VAL A 491 -23.47 -6.07 13.48
CA VAL A 491 -24.38 -6.83 12.62
C VAL A 491 -24.15 -8.33 12.82
N ARG A 492 -25.24 -9.07 13.03
CA ARG A 492 -25.24 -10.55 13.12
C ARG A 492 -26.11 -11.19 12.06
N TYR A 493 -27.20 -10.53 11.67
CA TYR A 493 -28.10 -11.01 10.65
C TYR A 493 -28.46 -9.92 9.64
N TRP A 494 -28.79 -10.36 8.44
CA TRP A 494 -29.39 -9.55 7.38
C TRP A 494 -30.82 -10.03 7.15
N ARG A 495 -31.79 -9.11 7.13
CA ARG A 495 -33.14 -9.38 6.66
C ARG A 495 -33.34 -8.77 5.28
N PHE A 496 -33.72 -9.57 4.30
CA PHE A 496 -33.95 -9.11 2.93
C PHE A 496 -35.44 -8.98 2.65
N TYR A 497 -35.81 -7.90 1.97
CA TYR A 497 -37.19 -7.58 1.63
C TYR A 497 -37.34 -7.34 0.13
N GLY A 498 -38.51 -7.73 -0.42
CA GLY A 498 -38.86 -7.55 -1.83
C GLY A 498 -40.28 -7.00 -2.02
N ALA A 499 -40.49 -6.19 -3.04
CA ALA A 499 -41.78 -5.64 -3.44
C ALA A 499 -41.89 -5.51 -4.96
N MET A 500 -43.13 -5.59 -5.46
CA MET A 500 -43.44 -5.31 -6.87
C MET A 500 -43.51 -3.82 -7.20
N ASN A 501 -43.65 -2.96 -6.19
CA ASN A 501 -43.71 -1.50 -6.33
C ASN A 501 -42.77 -0.84 -5.32
N MET A 502 -42.18 0.31 -5.70
CA MET A 502 -41.29 1.09 -4.83
C MET A 502 -41.96 1.53 -3.52
N THR A 503 -43.28 1.72 -3.54
CA THR A 503 -44.07 2.12 -2.36
C THR A 503 -44.48 0.93 -1.48
N GLY A 504 -44.15 -0.30 -1.89
CA GLY A 504 -44.51 -1.53 -1.20
C GLY A 504 -45.89 -2.10 -1.63
N PRO A 505 -46.46 -3.02 -0.83
CA PRO A 505 -45.91 -3.55 0.42
C PRO A 505 -44.66 -4.40 0.20
N TYR A 506 -43.69 -4.29 1.11
CA TYR A 506 -42.47 -5.12 1.10
C TYR A 506 -42.66 -6.38 1.94
N ALA A 507 -42.41 -7.54 1.33
CA ALA A 507 -42.43 -8.83 1.98
C ALA A 507 -41.03 -9.22 2.46
N LEU A 508 -40.93 -9.78 3.67
CA LEU A 508 -39.68 -10.39 4.15
C LEU A 508 -39.40 -11.64 3.32
N LEU A 509 -38.29 -11.64 2.59
CA LEU A 509 -37.84 -12.77 1.79
C LEU A 509 -37.16 -13.81 2.67
N ASN A 510 -36.19 -13.37 3.49
CA ASN A 510 -35.49 -14.24 4.44
C ASN A 510 -34.67 -13.43 5.46
N GLN A 511 -34.25 -14.10 6.54
CA GLN A 511 -33.19 -13.66 7.44
C GLN A 511 -31.98 -14.61 7.32
N VAL A 512 -30.79 -14.06 7.08
CA VAL A 512 -29.54 -14.84 6.94
C VAL A 512 -28.47 -14.33 7.92
N THR A 513 -27.58 -15.21 8.35
CA THR A 513 -26.42 -14.85 9.16
C THR A 513 -25.40 -14.06 8.33
N LYS A 514 -24.83 -13.00 8.89
CA LYS A 514 -23.72 -12.26 8.26
C LYS A 514 -22.51 -13.19 8.07
N LYS A 515 -21.91 -13.13 6.89
CA LYS A 515 -20.65 -13.82 6.53
C LYS A 515 -19.67 -12.79 5.98
N GLY A 516 -18.42 -12.81 6.44
CA GLY A 516 -17.35 -11.93 5.99
C GLY A 516 -17.74 -10.45 5.92
N PHE A 517 -17.15 -9.70 4.98
CA PHE A 517 -17.51 -8.31 4.71
C PHE A 517 -18.87 -8.19 3.97
N GLU A 518 -19.01 -8.96 2.89
CA GLU A 518 -20.20 -8.99 2.03
C GLU A 518 -20.94 -10.32 2.20
N THR A 519 -22.25 -10.24 2.40
CA THR A 519 -23.13 -11.40 2.48
C THR A 519 -24.02 -11.43 1.24
N SER A 520 -24.10 -12.60 0.59
CA SER A 520 -25.02 -12.84 -0.53
C SER A 520 -26.17 -13.76 -0.13
N TYR A 521 -27.32 -13.58 -0.76
CA TYR A 521 -28.49 -14.45 -0.63
C TYR A 521 -29.28 -14.50 -1.94
N THR A 522 -29.72 -15.70 -2.35
CA THR A 522 -30.53 -15.89 -3.55
C THR A 522 -31.94 -16.36 -3.19
N PHE A 523 -32.94 -15.67 -3.74
CA PHE A 523 -34.38 -15.96 -3.60
C PHE A 523 -34.93 -16.47 -4.95
N PRO A 524 -35.87 -17.44 -4.97
CA PRO A 524 -36.31 -18.10 -6.22
C PRO A 524 -37.34 -17.31 -7.04
N HIS A 525 -37.65 -16.07 -6.67
CA HIS A 525 -38.61 -15.24 -7.39
C HIS A 525 -38.08 -13.83 -7.59
N TYR A 526 -38.46 -13.24 -8.73
CA TYR A 526 -38.10 -11.87 -9.07
C TYR A 526 -38.90 -10.87 -8.23
N TYR A 527 -38.19 -9.84 -7.73
CA TYR A 527 -38.79 -8.62 -7.22
C TYR A 527 -38.05 -7.42 -7.80
N PRO A 528 -38.75 -6.44 -8.40
CA PRO A 528 -38.13 -5.25 -8.96
C PRO A 528 -37.57 -4.31 -7.88
N TRP A 529 -38.16 -4.29 -6.68
CA TRP A 529 -37.72 -3.42 -5.59
C TRP A 529 -37.31 -4.20 -4.36
N THR A 530 -36.14 -3.89 -3.82
CA THR A 530 -35.57 -4.59 -2.66
C THR A 530 -34.94 -3.64 -1.65
N TYR A 531 -34.83 -4.08 -0.40
CA TYR A 531 -33.94 -3.47 0.60
C TYR A 531 -33.47 -4.52 1.62
N ALA A 532 -32.46 -4.18 2.41
CA ALA A 532 -31.94 -5.01 3.48
C ALA A 532 -31.94 -4.27 4.83
N GLU A 533 -32.22 -4.99 5.91
CA GLU A 533 -32.01 -4.52 7.29
C GLU A 533 -30.82 -5.22 7.92
N ALA A 534 -29.95 -4.44 8.55
CA ALA A 534 -28.90 -4.94 9.41
C ALA A 534 -29.46 -5.17 10.82
N VAL A 535 -29.23 -6.35 11.39
CA VAL A 535 -29.83 -6.76 12.67
C VAL A 535 -28.75 -7.26 13.62
N ASP A 536 -28.80 -6.86 14.89
CA ASP A 536 -27.91 -7.34 15.95
C ASP A 536 -28.32 -8.72 16.49
N LEU A 537 -27.62 -9.18 17.53
CA LEU A 537 -27.82 -10.49 18.16
C LEU A 537 -29.20 -10.58 18.85
N GLU A 538 -29.67 -9.47 19.40
CA GLU A 538 -30.95 -9.35 20.12
C GLU A 538 -32.15 -9.17 19.18
N GLY A 539 -31.91 -9.08 17.87
CA GLY A 539 -32.95 -8.94 16.86
C GLY A 539 -33.39 -7.50 16.58
N LYS A 540 -32.68 -6.50 17.13
CA LYS A 540 -32.91 -5.07 16.89
C LYS A 540 -32.29 -4.64 15.56
N VAL A 541 -33.04 -3.82 14.83
CA VAL A 541 -32.58 -3.23 13.57
C VAL A 541 -31.60 -2.11 13.86
N LEU A 542 -30.38 -2.23 13.32
CA LEU A 542 -29.30 -1.25 13.45
C LEU A 542 -29.34 -0.21 12.32
N GLY A 543 -29.73 -0.63 11.11
CA GLY A 543 -29.78 0.23 9.92
C GLY A 543 -30.50 -0.46 8.77
N LYS A 544 -30.90 0.33 7.76
CA LYS A 544 -31.57 -0.16 6.55
C LYS A 544 -30.87 0.38 5.32
N SER A 545 -30.68 -0.46 4.30
CA SER A 545 -30.23 0.02 3.00
C SER A 545 -31.26 0.96 2.38
N ARG A 546 -30.86 1.69 1.34
CA ARG A 546 -31.83 2.34 0.45
C ARG A 546 -32.65 1.28 -0.27
N HIS A 547 -33.85 1.64 -0.72
CA HIS A 547 -34.57 0.86 -1.72
C HIS A 547 -33.75 0.82 -3.01
N LYS A 548 -33.58 -0.38 -3.57
CA LYS A 548 -32.83 -0.63 -4.79
C LYS A 548 -33.74 -1.25 -5.82
N PHE A 549 -33.63 -0.77 -7.05
CA PHE A 549 -34.20 -1.45 -8.20
C PHE A 549 -33.28 -2.62 -8.56
N THR A 550 -33.84 -3.81 -8.73
CA THR A 550 -33.09 -5.01 -9.10
C THR A 550 -32.57 -4.86 -10.52
N PHE A 551 -31.24 -4.93 -10.67
CA PHE A 551 -30.62 -4.93 -11.99
C PHE A 551 -31.01 -6.20 -12.73
N THR A 552 -31.49 -6.02 -13.95
CA THR A 552 -31.85 -7.08 -14.88
C THR A 552 -31.19 -6.79 -16.22
N PRO A 553 -30.28 -7.65 -16.71
CA PRO A 553 -29.59 -7.39 -17.96
C PRO A 553 -30.57 -7.37 -19.15
N SER A 554 -30.20 -6.65 -20.22
CA SER A 554 -30.91 -6.69 -21.51
C SER A 554 -30.92 -8.12 -22.08
N ARG A 555 -31.82 -8.43 -23.03
CA ARG A 555 -31.83 -9.75 -23.69
C ARG A 555 -30.50 -10.10 -24.36
N GLU A 556 -29.80 -9.10 -24.87
CA GLU A 556 -28.46 -9.24 -25.44
C GLU A 556 -27.45 -9.63 -24.34
N LEU A 557 -27.40 -8.86 -23.25
CA LEU A 557 -26.46 -9.10 -22.15
C LEU A 557 -26.78 -10.39 -21.36
N GLN A 558 -28.05 -10.81 -21.29
CA GLN A 558 -28.52 -12.03 -20.62
C GLN A 558 -27.84 -13.32 -21.09
N GLN A 559 -27.35 -13.33 -22.33
CA GLN A 559 -26.65 -14.48 -22.90
C GLN A 559 -25.25 -14.66 -22.32
N TYR A 560 -24.69 -13.58 -21.77
CA TYR A 560 -23.34 -13.52 -21.20
C TYR A 560 -23.33 -13.48 -19.67
N CYS A 561 -24.49 -13.32 -19.01
CA CYS A 561 -24.59 -13.34 -17.56
C CYS A 561 -25.01 -14.73 -17.02
N ALA A 562 -24.52 -15.05 -15.82
CA ALA A 562 -24.97 -16.19 -15.04
C ALA A 562 -26.35 -15.91 -14.38
N ASN A 563 -26.90 -16.91 -13.68
CA ASN A 563 -28.21 -16.76 -13.02
C ASN A 563 -28.15 -15.94 -11.72
N ASP A 564 -26.99 -15.85 -11.10
CA ASP A 564 -26.74 -15.21 -9.81
C ASP A 564 -25.90 -13.95 -9.89
N MET A 565 -25.12 -13.77 -10.96
CA MET A 565 -24.34 -12.56 -11.23
C MET A 565 -24.11 -12.32 -12.73
N CYS A 566 -23.64 -11.11 -13.07
CA CYS A 566 -23.09 -10.82 -14.38
C CYS A 566 -21.65 -10.33 -14.23
N GLU A 567 -20.71 -10.98 -14.92
CA GLU A 567 -19.28 -10.68 -14.81
C GLU A 567 -18.89 -9.36 -15.50
N ASN A 568 -17.70 -8.86 -15.17
CA ASN A 568 -17.17 -7.65 -15.79
C ASN A 568 -16.86 -7.88 -17.27
N ALA A 569 -17.28 -6.93 -18.11
CA ALA A 569 -16.90 -6.92 -19.52
C ALA A 569 -15.39 -6.73 -19.69
N GLN A 570 -14.79 -7.47 -20.63
CA GLN A 570 -13.34 -7.42 -20.91
C GLN A 570 -12.98 -6.42 -22.03
N ALA A 571 -13.94 -6.12 -22.92
CA ALA A 571 -13.76 -5.22 -24.05
C ALA A 571 -15.11 -4.63 -24.48
N TYR A 572 -15.07 -3.65 -25.39
CA TYR A 572 -16.26 -3.20 -26.12
C TYR A 572 -16.65 -4.23 -27.19
N GLY A 573 -17.95 -4.34 -27.48
CA GLY A 573 -18.49 -5.23 -28.51
C GLY A 573 -18.53 -6.70 -28.09
N LEU A 574 -18.88 -7.56 -29.05
CA LEU A 574 -18.91 -9.01 -28.85
C LEU A 574 -17.49 -9.61 -28.91
N PRO A 575 -17.25 -10.77 -28.27
CA PRO A 575 -15.96 -11.46 -28.39
C PRO A 575 -15.57 -11.70 -29.86
N GLY A 576 -14.43 -11.15 -30.28
CA GLY A 576 -13.92 -11.27 -31.65
C GLY A 576 -14.43 -10.20 -32.63
N GLU A 577 -15.21 -9.23 -32.18
CA GLU A 577 -15.64 -8.10 -33.00
C GLU A 577 -14.49 -7.10 -33.21
N GLU A 578 -14.05 -6.95 -34.46
CA GLU A 578 -13.01 -5.97 -34.80
C GLU A 578 -13.58 -4.55 -34.88
N GLY A 579 -12.87 -3.59 -34.30
CA GLY A 579 -13.24 -2.17 -34.37
C GLY A 579 -14.38 -1.76 -33.44
N ALA A 580 -14.82 -2.66 -32.55
CA ALA A 580 -15.80 -2.34 -31.53
C ALA A 580 -15.33 -1.18 -30.65
N SER A 581 -16.20 -0.20 -30.46
CA SER A 581 -15.89 1.00 -29.68
C SER A 581 -17.15 1.56 -29.03
N ALA A 582 -16.97 2.32 -27.96
CA ALA A 582 -18.07 3.00 -27.29
C ALA A 582 -18.70 4.06 -28.21
N PHE A 583 -20.03 4.14 -28.20
CA PHE A 583 -20.79 5.18 -28.91
C PHE A 583 -21.89 5.75 -28.01
N ILE A 584 -22.38 6.94 -28.35
CA ILE A 584 -23.50 7.57 -27.65
C ILE A 584 -24.80 7.06 -28.30
N PRO A 585 -25.70 6.42 -27.55
CA PRO A 585 -26.96 5.93 -28.11
C PRO A 585 -27.88 7.10 -28.53
N PRO A 586 -28.84 6.86 -29.45
CA PRO A 586 -29.81 7.89 -29.85
C PRO A 586 -30.63 8.41 -28.66
N LEU A 587 -31.09 9.66 -28.75
CA LEU A 587 -31.96 10.27 -27.74
C LEU A 587 -33.33 9.59 -27.69
N GLY A 588 -33.96 9.58 -26.51
CA GLY A 588 -35.30 9.04 -26.29
C GLY A 588 -35.36 7.60 -25.78
N LEU A 589 -34.20 6.98 -25.53
CA LEU A 589 -34.13 5.66 -24.89
C LEU A 589 -34.23 5.76 -23.36
N THR A 590 -35.12 4.98 -22.76
CA THR A 590 -35.23 4.84 -21.31
C THR A 590 -34.27 3.76 -20.82
N THR A 591 -33.06 4.15 -20.44
CA THR A 591 -32.03 3.21 -19.94
C THR A 591 -32.01 3.07 -18.42
N VAL A 592 -32.83 3.85 -17.71
CA VAL A 592 -32.86 3.92 -16.26
C VAL A 592 -34.30 3.74 -15.75
N PRO A 593 -34.68 2.55 -15.25
CA PRO A 593 -36.08 2.17 -15.00
C PRO A 593 -36.78 2.99 -13.91
N TRP A 594 -36.03 3.56 -12.97
CA TRP A 594 -36.60 4.39 -11.89
C TRP A 594 -36.79 5.87 -12.27
N VAL A 595 -36.40 6.28 -13.49
CA VAL A 595 -36.63 7.64 -13.99
C VAL A 595 -38.04 7.79 -14.57
N ASP A 596 -38.59 6.72 -15.15
CA ASP A 596 -39.99 6.63 -15.57
C ASP A 596 -40.69 5.44 -14.89
N PRO A 597 -41.09 5.59 -13.62
CA PRO A 597 -41.72 4.51 -12.87
C PRO A 597 -43.13 4.15 -13.39
N GLU A 598 -43.71 4.95 -14.28
CA GLU A 598 -45.01 4.67 -14.90
C GLU A 598 -44.88 3.70 -16.08
N ASN A 599 -43.69 3.60 -16.69
CA ASN A 599 -43.41 2.69 -17.81
C ASN A 599 -42.16 1.81 -17.56
N PRO A 600 -42.15 0.95 -16.52
CA PRO A 600 -41.00 0.11 -16.22
C PRO A 600 -40.66 -0.89 -17.34
N GLU A 601 -41.65 -1.27 -18.16
CA GLU A 601 -41.47 -2.16 -19.31
C GLU A 601 -40.58 -1.54 -20.41
N ALA A 602 -40.56 -0.21 -20.52
CA ALA A 602 -39.72 0.52 -21.49
C ALA A 602 -38.22 0.38 -21.20
N HIS A 603 -37.85 -0.10 -20.00
CA HIS A 603 -36.47 -0.43 -19.69
C HIS A 603 -36.02 -1.76 -20.33
N TYR A 604 -36.95 -2.70 -20.55
CA TYR A 604 -36.62 -4.04 -21.04
C TYR A 604 -36.53 -4.13 -22.56
N ASP A 605 -37.09 -3.14 -23.25
CA ASP A 605 -37.07 -3.08 -24.71
C ASP A 605 -35.89 -2.30 -25.29
N TRP A 606 -35.18 -1.47 -24.51
CA TRP A 606 -34.07 -0.62 -24.99
C TRP A 606 -34.39 0.19 -26.27
N GLY A 607 -35.67 0.54 -26.47
CA GLY A 607 -36.18 1.21 -27.68
C GLY A 607 -36.65 0.27 -28.80
N GLU A 608 -36.74 -1.04 -28.58
CA GLU A 608 -37.22 -2.01 -29.58
C GLU A 608 -38.76 -2.02 -29.74
N SER A 609 -39.53 -1.36 -28.86
CA SER A 609 -41.00 -1.46 -28.83
C SER A 609 -41.79 -0.33 -29.50
N SER A 610 -41.16 0.55 -30.29
CA SER A 610 -41.93 1.46 -31.15
C SER A 610 -41.92 0.97 -32.61
N GLU A 611 -43.01 0.36 -33.06
CA GLU A 611 -43.33 0.41 -34.49
C GLU A 611 -43.31 1.88 -34.93
N PRO A 612 -42.56 2.27 -35.97
CA PRO A 612 -42.52 3.65 -36.38
C PRO A 612 -43.89 4.01 -36.96
N ALA A 613 -44.63 4.86 -36.25
CA ALA A 613 -45.76 5.58 -36.81
C ALA A 613 -45.28 6.28 -38.08
N SER A 614 -45.75 5.81 -39.24
CA SER A 614 -45.48 6.43 -40.52
C SER A 614 -46.04 7.87 -40.51
N GLN A 615 -45.17 8.87 -40.41
CA GLN A 615 -45.50 10.24 -40.77
C GLN A 615 -44.91 10.56 -42.15
N PRO A 616 -45.61 11.33 -43.01
CA PRO A 616 -45.25 11.44 -44.43
C PRO A 616 -44.00 12.30 -44.63
N LEU A 617 -43.04 11.74 -45.36
CA LEU A 617 -41.75 12.30 -45.77
C LEU A 617 -41.86 13.49 -46.77
N ASP A 618 -43.00 14.20 -46.79
CA ASP A 618 -43.28 15.21 -47.81
C ASP A 618 -43.20 16.66 -47.28
N GLU A 619 -43.46 16.92 -45.98
CA GLU A 619 -43.34 18.28 -45.43
C GLU A 619 -41.89 18.73 -45.13
N ALA A 620 -41.00 17.78 -44.82
CA ALA A 620 -39.59 18.09 -44.52
C ALA A 620 -38.78 18.45 -45.78
N LYS A 621 -39.14 17.90 -46.95
CA LYS A 621 -38.44 18.16 -48.23
C LYS A 621 -38.73 19.55 -48.78
N GLU A 622 -39.93 20.08 -48.58
CA GLU A 622 -40.31 21.40 -49.07
C GLU A 622 -39.69 22.51 -48.21
N THR A 623 -39.54 22.27 -46.91
CA THR A 623 -38.88 23.18 -45.97
C THR A 623 -37.36 23.25 -46.18
N LEU A 624 -36.71 22.12 -46.54
CA LEU A 624 -35.27 22.09 -46.85
C LEU A 624 -34.94 22.77 -48.19
N LYS A 625 -35.84 22.69 -49.18
CA LYS A 625 -35.64 23.27 -50.51
C LYS A 625 -35.67 24.80 -50.48
N ILE A 626 -36.49 25.39 -49.60
CA ILE A 626 -36.57 26.84 -49.38
C ILE A 626 -35.31 27.38 -48.66
N ALA A 627 -34.70 26.58 -47.78
CA ALA A 627 -33.48 26.96 -47.07
C ALA A 627 -32.23 26.92 -47.97
N TYR A 628 -32.20 26.04 -48.97
CA TYR A 628 -31.06 25.85 -49.85
C TYR A 628 -30.90 26.96 -50.92
N ASP A 629 -32.01 27.52 -51.42
CA ASP A 629 -31.97 28.44 -52.58
C ASP A 629 -31.78 29.93 -52.23
N ARG A 630 -31.69 30.33 -50.95
CA ARG A 630 -31.60 31.75 -50.56
C ARG A 630 -30.48 32.18 -49.61
N GLY A 631 -29.57 31.29 -49.21
CA GLY A 631 -28.75 31.56 -48.01
C GLY A 631 -27.28 31.94 -48.17
N TRP A 632 -26.59 31.64 -49.28
CA TRP A 632 -25.12 31.49 -49.21
C TRP A 632 -24.28 32.61 -49.85
N PHE A 633 -24.86 33.60 -50.53
CA PHE A 633 -24.06 34.66 -51.15
C PHE A 633 -23.69 35.82 -50.21
N VAL A 634 -24.47 36.07 -49.15
CA VAL A 634 -24.24 37.20 -48.23
C VAL A 634 -23.23 36.87 -47.10
N PRO A 635 -23.24 35.68 -46.47
CA PRO A 635 -22.29 35.36 -45.40
C PRO A 635 -20.85 35.18 -45.92
N VAL A 636 -20.70 34.62 -47.12
CA VAL A 636 -19.38 34.33 -47.72
C VAL A 636 -18.65 35.63 -48.12
N LEU A 637 -19.39 36.65 -48.56
CA LEU A 637 -18.80 37.97 -48.88
C LEU A 637 -18.36 38.72 -47.60
N ALA A 638 -19.13 38.62 -46.52
CA ALA A 638 -18.80 39.25 -45.24
C ALA A 638 -17.55 38.63 -44.59
N VAL A 639 -17.40 37.31 -44.67
CA VAL A 639 -16.20 36.59 -44.19
C VAL A 639 -14.98 36.94 -45.05
N GLY A 640 -15.15 37.09 -46.38
CA GLY A 640 -14.07 37.51 -47.27
C GLY A 640 -13.53 38.92 -46.97
N VAL A 641 -14.43 39.89 -46.70
CA VAL A 641 -14.03 41.27 -46.36
C VAL A 641 -13.35 41.34 -44.98
N ALA A 642 -13.83 40.57 -44.00
CA ALA A 642 -13.21 40.47 -42.68
C ALA A 642 -11.81 39.84 -42.75
N ALA A 643 -11.64 38.79 -43.55
CA ALA A 643 -10.34 38.14 -43.75
C ALA A 643 -9.31 39.07 -44.41
N ILE A 644 -9.73 39.90 -45.38
CA ILE A 644 -8.88 40.91 -46.01
C ILE A 644 -8.47 41.99 -45.00
N GLY A 645 -9.39 42.44 -44.15
CA GLY A 645 -9.11 43.39 -43.07
C GLY A 645 -8.07 42.86 -42.07
N VAL A 646 -8.23 41.63 -41.60
CA VAL A 646 -7.28 40.95 -40.72
C VAL A 646 -5.92 40.77 -41.40
N TYR A 647 -5.90 40.38 -42.68
CA TYR A 647 -4.67 40.23 -43.44
C TYR A 647 -3.90 41.56 -43.59
N MET A 648 -4.58 42.68 -43.82
CA MET A 648 -3.94 44.00 -43.90
C MET A 648 -3.37 44.46 -42.55
N VAL A 649 -4.07 44.18 -41.43
CA VAL A 649 -3.59 44.48 -40.07
C VAL A 649 -2.36 43.65 -39.71
N VAL A 650 -2.38 42.35 -40.01
CA VAL A 650 -1.24 41.44 -39.78
C VAL A 650 -0.03 41.84 -40.64
N ARG A 651 -0.26 42.26 -41.89
CA ARG A 651 0.81 42.74 -42.79
C ARG A 651 1.44 44.06 -42.31
N LYS A 652 0.65 44.96 -41.71
CA LYS A 652 1.16 46.22 -41.12
C LYS A 652 1.95 45.97 -39.84
N CYS A 653 1.55 45.00 -39.03
CA CYS A 653 2.27 44.59 -37.81
C CYS A 653 3.57 43.84 -38.12
N ARG A 654 3.63 43.06 -39.22
CA ARG A 654 4.84 42.32 -39.62
C ARG A 654 5.93 43.17 -40.28
N LEU A 655 5.63 44.39 -40.74
CA LEU A 655 6.62 45.33 -41.26
C LEU A 655 7.33 46.13 -40.14
N GLN A 656 6.92 45.97 -38.89
CA GLN A 656 7.54 46.60 -37.73
C GLN A 656 7.86 45.57 -36.64
N ARG A 657 8.85 44.70 -36.87
CA ARG A 657 9.92 44.33 -35.91
C ARG A 657 10.79 43.16 -36.41
N PRO A 658 12.10 43.11 -36.06
CA PRO A 658 13.04 42.13 -36.58
C PRO A 658 13.19 40.85 -35.71
N HIS A 659 13.31 39.74 -36.44
CA HIS A 659 14.03 38.46 -36.22
C HIS A 659 14.05 37.75 -34.85
N ALA A 660 13.51 36.52 -34.85
CA ALA A 660 14.22 35.29 -34.45
C ALA A 660 13.52 34.05 -35.06
N TYR A 661 14.30 33.16 -35.67
CA TYR A 661 13.85 32.00 -36.46
C TYR A 661 13.65 30.73 -35.59
N PRO A 662 12.88 29.75 -36.10
CA PRO A 662 12.33 28.62 -35.35
C PRO A 662 13.03 27.28 -35.66
N VAL A 663 12.76 26.31 -34.77
CA VAL A 663 13.03 24.88 -34.95
C VAL A 663 11.69 24.15 -35.12
N LYS A 664 11.54 23.30 -36.15
CA LYS A 664 11.14 21.87 -35.99
C LYS A 664 11.09 21.08 -37.31
N GLU A 665 11.80 19.95 -37.27
CA GLU A 665 11.55 18.60 -37.82
C GLU A 665 10.58 18.39 -39.01
N ARG A 666 11.02 17.64 -40.03
CA ARG A 666 10.68 16.20 -40.20
C ARG A 666 11.41 15.50 -41.35
N ARG A 667 11.83 14.26 -41.07
CA ARG A 667 11.98 13.02 -41.89
C ARG A 667 11.84 13.15 -43.43
N SER A 668 12.74 12.53 -44.18
CA SER A 668 12.63 11.11 -44.63
C SER A 668 13.57 10.75 -45.81
N LEU A 669 14.04 9.50 -45.83
CA LEU A 669 14.50 8.66 -46.95
C LEU A 669 16.00 8.65 -47.35
N GLU A 670 16.59 7.47 -47.14
CA GLU A 670 17.80 6.83 -47.72
C GLU A 670 17.65 6.51 -49.24
N PRO A 671 18.60 5.83 -49.95
CA PRO A 671 20.00 5.42 -49.62
C PRO A 671 21.03 5.64 -50.78
N PHE A 672 22.25 5.10 -50.56
CA PHE A 672 23.37 4.75 -51.47
C PHE A 672 24.55 5.72 -51.57
N ASP A 673 25.74 5.30 -51.07
CA ASP A 673 26.82 4.83 -51.95
C ASP A 673 28.00 4.17 -51.18
N ASP A 674 28.79 3.43 -51.97
CA ASP A 674 29.73 2.38 -51.64
C ASP A 674 31.10 2.76 -51.03
N ALA A 675 31.60 1.79 -50.27
CA ALA A 675 32.95 1.27 -50.05
C ALA A 675 34.17 1.75 -50.91
N ILE A 676 35.37 1.79 -50.30
CA ILE A 676 36.57 0.93 -50.56
C ILE A 676 37.92 1.59 -50.13
N ASP A 677 38.71 0.80 -49.36
CA ASP A 677 40.19 0.65 -49.16
C ASP A 677 41.13 1.88 -48.94
N GLU A 678 42.27 1.80 -48.23
CA GLU A 678 43.20 0.69 -47.96
C GLU A 678 44.12 0.98 -46.72
N ARG A 679 44.79 -0.07 -46.24
CA ARG A 679 45.59 -0.23 -45.01
C ARG A 679 46.90 0.58 -44.90
N LYS A 680 47.26 0.99 -43.66
CA LYS A 680 48.51 0.61 -42.93
C LYS A 680 48.59 1.22 -41.51
N GLN A 681 48.83 0.35 -40.52
CA GLN A 681 49.21 0.63 -39.12
C GLN A 681 50.67 1.15 -39.01
N PRO A 682 51.15 1.74 -37.88
CA PRO A 682 50.87 1.30 -36.50
C PRO A 682 50.64 2.38 -35.40
N ASP A 683 50.09 1.86 -34.30
CA ASP A 683 50.25 2.21 -32.89
C ASP A 683 49.81 3.56 -32.27
N GLU A 684 49.07 3.35 -31.17
CA GLU A 684 48.97 4.13 -29.94
C GLU A 684 48.08 5.40 -29.85
N MET A 685 46.90 5.13 -29.26
CA MET A 685 46.38 5.77 -28.04
C MET A 685 45.22 6.80 -28.16
N SER A 686 44.07 6.32 -27.66
CA SER A 686 43.00 7.04 -26.93
C SER A 686 41.89 7.78 -27.69
N ASP A 687 40.79 7.06 -27.87
CA ASP A 687 39.42 7.58 -27.71
C ASP A 687 39.02 7.47 -26.23
N MET A 688 38.69 8.60 -25.57
CA MET A 688 37.80 8.60 -24.41
C MET A 688 36.89 9.86 -24.39
N PRO A 689 35.61 9.72 -23.97
CA PRO A 689 34.53 10.70 -24.13
C PRO A 689 34.57 11.94 -23.22
N TRP A 690 33.68 12.89 -23.54
CA TRP A 690 33.74 14.33 -23.24
C TRP A 690 33.69 14.79 -21.77
N TRP A 691 33.61 13.90 -20.80
CA TRP A 691 33.55 14.20 -19.35
C TRP A 691 34.88 13.93 -18.61
N HIS A 692 35.99 13.75 -19.32
CA HIS A 692 37.30 13.51 -18.70
C HIS A 692 38.04 14.81 -18.30
N TRP A 693 38.37 14.96 -17.02
CA TRP A 693 38.85 16.20 -16.38
C TRP A 693 40.26 16.68 -16.81
N ARG A 694 41.04 15.88 -17.53
CA ARG A 694 42.33 16.31 -18.13
C ARG A 694 42.20 17.00 -19.50
N ARG A 695 40.98 17.19 -20.02
CA ARG A 695 40.73 18.02 -21.22
C ARG A 695 40.83 19.53 -20.95
N TRP A 696 41.00 19.94 -19.68
CA TRP A 696 41.06 21.35 -19.26
C TRP A 696 42.38 21.75 -18.59
N THR A 697 43.47 21.04 -18.90
CA THR A 697 44.82 21.53 -18.58
C THR A 697 45.74 21.32 -19.77
N GLY A 698 46.04 22.43 -20.45
CA GLY A 698 47.32 22.63 -21.13
C GLY A 698 47.24 23.10 -22.58
N ALA A 699 47.51 24.38 -22.80
CA ALA A 699 48.76 24.76 -23.46
C ALA A 699 49.02 26.26 -23.29
N SER A 700 50.19 26.55 -22.75
CA SER A 700 50.81 27.86 -22.59
C SER A 700 51.16 28.52 -23.92
N ASP A 701 51.22 29.85 -23.94
CA ASP A 701 52.34 30.60 -24.51
C ASP A 701 52.60 31.84 -23.62
N GLY A 702 53.83 31.95 -23.09
CA GLY A 702 54.27 32.98 -22.12
C GLY A 702 54.75 34.27 -22.81
N PRO A 703 55.82 34.94 -22.34
CA PRO A 703 56.26 35.23 -20.97
C PRO A 703 56.40 36.75 -20.73
N HIS A 704 56.38 37.26 -19.49
CA HIS A 704 57.14 38.48 -19.17
C HIS A 704 57.64 38.52 -17.71
N TYR A 705 58.97 38.59 -17.65
CA TYR A 705 59.89 38.95 -16.58
C TYR A 705 59.45 40.15 -15.71
N PHE A 706 59.73 40.10 -14.40
CA PHE A 706 60.84 40.86 -13.79
C PHE A 706 61.21 40.25 -12.41
N PRO A 707 62.50 40.02 -12.13
CA PRO A 707 63.00 39.42 -10.88
C PRO A 707 63.34 40.51 -9.86
N LEU A 708 63.50 40.11 -8.58
CA LEU A 708 64.58 40.59 -7.71
C LEU A 708 64.75 39.65 -6.49
N ARG A 709 65.78 38.79 -6.60
CA ARG A 709 66.82 38.43 -5.59
C ARG A 709 66.44 38.13 -4.12
N GLU A 710 66.52 36.84 -3.77
CA GLU A 710 67.50 36.16 -2.88
C GLU A 710 68.63 36.97 -2.18
N PRO A 711 69.42 36.37 -1.22
CA PRO A 711 69.27 35.11 -0.46
C PRO A 711 69.71 35.22 1.03
N GLY A 712 69.59 34.12 1.80
CA GLY A 712 70.23 34.01 3.11
C GLY A 712 70.24 32.60 3.69
N SER A 713 71.22 31.81 3.29
CA SER A 713 71.50 30.43 3.70
C SER A 713 71.87 30.25 5.18
N SER A 714 71.65 29.02 5.66
CA SER A 714 72.44 28.18 6.61
C SER A 714 71.50 27.57 7.65
N ARG A 715 71.25 26.25 7.67
CA ARG A 715 72.09 25.04 7.87
C ARG A 715 71.82 24.48 9.27
N ASN A 716 71.68 23.16 9.29
CA ASN A 716 71.92 22.21 10.39
C ASN A 716 70.82 22.13 11.46
N GLU A 717 70.08 21.01 11.51
CA GLU A 717 70.44 19.66 12.01
C GLU A 717 70.05 19.53 13.49
N ASP A 718 69.26 18.47 13.71
CA ASP A 718 69.21 17.59 14.88
C ASP A 718 68.46 17.94 16.18
N GLU A 719 67.72 16.90 16.59
CA GLU A 719 67.28 16.49 17.92
C GLU A 719 66.15 17.28 18.62
N SER A 720 64.91 16.82 18.47
CA SER A 720 64.21 15.89 19.40
C SER A 720 62.74 15.70 19.04
#